data_AF-A0AAN9SV06-F1
#
_entry.id   AF-A0AAN9SV06-F1
#
_cell.length_a   1.000
_cell.length_b   1.000
_cell.length_c   1.000
_cell.angle_alpha   90.00
_cell.angle_beta   90.00
_cell.angle_gamma   90.00
#
_symmetry.space_group_name_H-M   'P 1'
#
loop_
_entity.id
_entity.type
_entity.pdbx_description
1 polymer ?
#
loop_
_entity_poly.entity_id
_entity_poly.type
_entity_poly.pdbx_seq_one_letter_code
_entity_poly.pdbx_strand_id
1 'polypeptide(L)'
;MMDSHTEDSASPEEHFHDVDNHYEDASNGNLQLENGLSDGNQGPADTHNQLLQMVMELRFQNDFLKSQFEEFKNVNSVHSDSSIQKEVSGLEDRESDIVKELQERIQLLNKKFLEEKQTRIASEEALKHLQTAYSESEAKAQEFSEKLTEAQTKLDQEIKEHEEKYSELDSKFNRLHKRAKQRIQEVQKEKDDLEARFSEVNEIAERASSQLSALEQELERTRKQANEALKAMDGDRQQLRSANNNLRDTIEDLRRSLQPKESALEALQQSLVEKEQMLEDMRGLLQAAEEKRQAALAELSAKHQKNIESLEAQLNDALSDRSKATESISSLQVLVAEKESRIAEMEAASTGEAARLRAAVESVKGELSHLKEEHEKERESWQTASQALKAKLEITESNCIRAEVEVAKIRSQLESEVSAQTRIINMKDAELLSAKEEISSLEREFSSYKVRAHALLQKKDAELVAAKDSEQLKALEETLKEVENEVLSITEERDKALQDLQSAMANHEKELAERDTVLENVKQQIRSLEIKLDSANAQHLKEKEQWGLSLQNVEETWRIRCEAMKAENEATATKDMQKELEELKQRCKKMKGEHASFHDLADRMIEEKDYEISRLLDENKNLRQSLQSRPPVDQNDNYTTGLHKLDSTNLSSSVAEQQILLLARQQAQREEELAQSQRHILALQEEIEELERENRLHSQQEAMLKTELRNMERSKKREGVDMTYLKNVILKLLETGEVEVLLPVIGMLLQFSPEEMQKCQQAYHNSTDVPPNPASDTSGSGLSLFSRFTFS
;
A
#
# COMPACT_ATOMS: atom_id res chain seq x y z
N MET A 1 14.11 -37.61 6.91
CA MET A 1 14.03 -38.02 8.33
C MET A 1 12.57 -38.20 8.63
N MET A 2 12.14 -39.42 8.98
CA MET A 2 10.73 -39.82 9.18
C MET A 2 9.94 -39.75 7.85
N ASP A 3 9.64 -40.83 7.13
CA ASP A 3 9.50 -42.28 7.40
C ASP A 3 8.15 -42.72 8.02
N SER A 4 7.70 -43.92 7.62
CA SER A 4 6.43 -44.63 7.91
C SER A 4 5.14 -44.07 7.28
N HIS A 5 4.15 -44.86 6.85
CA HIS A 5 4.07 -46.24 6.31
C HIS A 5 2.72 -46.32 5.54
N THR A 6 2.62 -46.70 4.26
CA THR A 6 2.57 -48.08 3.71
C THR A 6 1.72 -49.09 4.47
N GLU A 7 0.50 -49.34 4.01
CA GLU A 7 -0.12 -50.68 3.98
C GLU A 7 -1.18 -50.73 2.86
N ASP A 8 -1.30 -51.86 2.17
CA ASP A 8 -2.12 -52.03 0.95
C ASP A 8 -2.43 -53.53 0.70
N SER A 9 -3.43 -53.80 -0.14
CA SER A 9 -3.78 -55.09 -0.75
C SER A 9 -4.30 -56.23 0.14
N ALA A 10 -5.61 -56.50 0.02
CA ALA A 10 -6.19 -57.84 0.17
C ALA A 10 -7.42 -58.02 -0.75
N SER A 11 -7.25 -58.80 -1.81
CA SER A 11 -8.31 -59.42 -2.64
C SER A 11 -8.16 -60.95 -2.52
N PRO A 12 -9.21 -61.79 -2.63
CA PRO A 12 -9.77 -62.12 -3.96
C PRO A 12 -11.26 -62.57 -3.97
N GLU A 13 -11.72 -63.09 -5.13
CA GLU A 13 -12.80 -64.11 -5.29
C GLU A 13 -14.24 -63.79 -4.83
N GLU A 14 -15.31 -64.49 -5.24
CA GLU A 14 -15.74 -64.96 -6.58
C GLU A 14 -17.26 -65.33 -6.49
N HIS A 15 -17.90 -65.70 -7.60
CA HIS A 15 -19.19 -66.45 -7.70
C HIS A 15 -20.50 -65.96 -7.00
N PHE A 16 -21.38 -65.36 -7.82
CA PHE A 16 -22.73 -65.83 -8.21
C PHE A 16 -23.71 -66.59 -7.26
N HIS A 17 -25.00 -66.23 -7.45
CA HIS A 17 -26.26 -67.01 -7.30
C HIS A 17 -27.00 -67.15 -5.95
N ASP A 18 -28.06 -66.34 -5.83
CA ASP A 18 -29.49 -66.72 -5.58
C ASP A 18 -30.01 -67.22 -4.21
N VAL A 19 -31.36 -67.13 -4.12
CA VAL A 19 -32.32 -67.79 -3.19
C VAL A 19 -32.71 -67.05 -1.89
N ASP A 20 -33.90 -66.42 -1.97
CA ASP A 20 -35.01 -66.40 -0.99
C ASP A 20 -34.96 -65.72 0.42
N ASN A 21 -35.83 -64.70 0.57
CA ASN A 21 -37.12 -64.72 1.31
C ASN A 21 -37.41 -63.75 2.48
N HIS A 22 -38.70 -63.31 2.51
CA HIS A 22 -39.50 -62.63 3.57
C HIS A 22 -38.94 -61.32 4.20
N TYR A 23 -39.65 -60.19 4.25
CA TYR A 23 -41.01 -59.91 4.78
C TYR A 23 -41.69 -58.80 3.93
N GLU A 24 -42.95 -58.90 3.46
CA GLU A 24 -44.23 -58.65 4.17
C GLU A 24 -44.26 -57.35 5.01
N ASP A 25 -45.21 -56.42 4.81
CA ASP A 25 -46.67 -56.61 4.99
C ASP A 25 -47.55 -55.57 4.22
N ALA A 26 -48.84 -55.91 4.04
CA ALA A 26 -49.99 -55.05 3.72
C ALA A 26 -50.14 -54.48 2.28
N SER A 27 -51.34 -54.22 1.73
CA SER A 27 -52.72 -54.65 2.13
C SER A 27 -53.76 -54.45 1.00
N ASN A 28 -54.69 -55.41 0.84
CA ASN A 28 -56.02 -55.34 0.18
C ASN A 28 -56.15 -54.88 -1.31
N GLY A 29 -57.07 -55.41 -2.13
CA GLY A 29 -58.17 -56.37 -1.91
C GLY A 29 -58.60 -57.09 -3.21
N ASN A 30 -59.70 -57.89 -3.18
CA ASN A 30 -59.81 -59.11 -4.00
C ASN A 30 -61.18 -59.35 -4.70
N LEU A 31 -61.19 -59.93 -5.92
CA LEU A 31 -62.30 -60.64 -6.64
C LEU A 31 -63.58 -59.80 -7.01
N GLN A 32 -64.53 -60.18 -7.88
CA GLN A 32 -64.99 -61.49 -8.43
C GLN A 32 -65.83 -61.33 -9.76
N LEU A 33 -66.14 -62.46 -10.45
CA LEU A 33 -67.10 -62.78 -11.58
C LEU A 33 -68.02 -61.69 -12.23
N GLU A 34 -68.44 -61.74 -13.52
CA GLU A 34 -69.43 -62.72 -14.09
C GLU A 34 -69.65 -62.66 -15.65
N ASN A 35 -70.16 -63.78 -16.21
CA ASN A 35 -70.78 -64.16 -17.53
C ASN A 35 -70.99 -63.19 -18.74
N GLY A 36 -70.84 -63.76 -19.95
CA GLY A 36 -71.35 -63.27 -21.26
C GLY A 36 -71.21 -64.33 -22.39
N LEU A 37 -72.08 -64.36 -23.41
CA LEU A 37 -72.26 -65.50 -24.36
C LEU A 37 -72.24 -65.14 -25.86
N SER A 38 -71.61 -66.01 -26.67
CA SER A 38 -71.84 -66.32 -28.12
C SER A 38 -71.81 -65.17 -29.15
N ASP A 39 -71.73 -65.38 -30.47
CA ASP A 39 -71.74 -66.59 -31.33
C ASP A 39 -70.80 -66.39 -32.55
N GLY A 40 -70.59 -67.41 -33.40
CA GLY A 40 -70.36 -67.19 -34.82
C GLY A 40 -69.16 -67.87 -35.50
N ASN A 41 -69.14 -69.20 -35.60
CA ASN A 41 -68.63 -69.85 -36.83
C ASN A 41 -69.17 -71.28 -37.02
N GLN A 42 -69.76 -71.58 -38.18
CA GLN A 42 -70.24 -72.93 -38.56
C GLN A 42 -69.49 -73.44 -39.80
N GLY A 43 -69.18 -74.74 -39.80
CA GLY A 43 -68.61 -75.45 -40.96
C GLY A 43 -69.07 -76.92 -40.94
N PRO A 44 -69.83 -77.42 -41.94
CA PRO A 44 -70.65 -78.63 -41.76
C PRO A 44 -70.08 -79.91 -42.38
N ALA A 45 -70.25 -81.04 -41.69
CA ALA A 45 -69.92 -82.38 -42.20
C ALA A 45 -71.13 -83.36 -42.21
N ASP A 46 -71.99 -83.33 -41.17
CA ASP A 46 -72.97 -84.40 -40.94
C ASP A 46 -74.31 -84.27 -41.70
N THR A 47 -74.66 -83.08 -42.19
CA THR A 47 -75.95 -82.83 -42.85
C THR A 47 -76.13 -83.65 -44.13
N HIS A 48 -75.06 -83.98 -44.85
CA HIS A 48 -75.13 -84.76 -46.09
C HIS A 48 -75.48 -86.24 -45.84
N ASN A 49 -74.92 -86.85 -44.81
CA ASN A 49 -75.20 -88.24 -44.44
C ASN A 49 -76.63 -88.42 -43.96
N GLN A 50 -77.13 -87.47 -43.15
CA GLN A 50 -78.51 -87.49 -42.66
C GLN A 50 -79.53 -87.30 -43.81
N LEU A 51 -79.20 -86.46 -44.81
CA LEU A 51 -80.00 -86.33 -46.03
C LEU A 51 -80.00 -87.61 -46.87
N LEU A 52 -78.84 -88.27 -47.04
CA LEU A 52 -78.72 -89.55 -47.74
C LEU A 52 -79.53 -90.66 -47.07
N GLN A 53 -79.52 -90.73 -45.74
CA GLN A 53 -80.31 -91.71 -44.99
C GLN A 53 -81.81 -91.45 -45.14
N MET A 54 -82.25 -90.19 -45.06
CA MET A 54 -83.65 -89.80 -45.31
C MET A 54 -84.09 -90.08 -46.75
N VAL A 55 -83.20 -89.91 -47.75
CA VAL A 55 -83.49 -90.23 -49.16
C VAL A 55 -83.59 -91.75 -49.39
N MET A 56 -82.82 -92.58 -48.67
CA MET A 56 -82.97 -94.03 -48.73
C MET A 56 -84.26 -94.52 -48.05
N GLU A 57 -84.61 -93.95 -46.90
CA GLU A 57 -85.88 -94.21 -46.20
C GLU A 57 -87.09 -93.82 -47.08
N LEU A 58 -87.07 -92.62 -47.66
CA LEU A 58 -88.11 -92.15 -48.59
C LEU A 58 -88.17 -92.95 -49.90
N ARG A 59 -87.05 -93.53 -50.37
CA ARG A 59 -87.07 -94.50 -51.48
C ARG A 59 -87.76 -95.80 -51.08
N PHE A 60 -87.40 -96.37 -49.93
CA PHE A 60 -88.03 -97.61 -49.44
C PHE A 60 -89.54 -97.43 -49.25
N GLN A 61 -89.97 -96.28 -48.72
CA GLN A 61 -91.39 -95.94 -48.60
C GLN A 61 -92.08 -95.70 -49.96
N ASN A 62 -91.38 -95.10 -50.95
CA ASN A 62 -91.91 -94.97 -52.32
C ASN A 62 -92.06 -96.31 -53.04
N ASP A 63 -91.09 -97.23 -52.89
CA ASP A 63 -91.14 -98.54 -53.53
C ASP A 63 -92.18 -99.45 -52.85
N PHE A 64 -92.36 -99.34 -51.52
CA PHE A 64 -93.47 -99.97 -50.79
C PHE A 64 -94.85 -99.47 -51.26
N LEU A 65 -95.01 -98.15 -51.44
CA LEU A 65 -96.25 -97.56 -51.95
C LEU A 65 -96.51 -97.93 -53.42
N LYS A 66 -95.49 -97.93 -54.29
CA LYS A 66 -95.60 -98.46 -55.65
C LYS A 66 -96.08 -99.91 -55.65
N SER A 67 -95.50 -100.75 -54.79
CA SER A 67 -95.85 -102.16 -54.72
C SER A 67 -97.30 -102.43 -54.25
N GLN A 68 -97.96 -101.49 -53.57
CA GLN A 68 -99.40 -101.58 -53.28
C GLN A 68 -100.29 -101.09 -54.44
N PHE A 69 -99.83 -100.15 -55.27
CA PHE A 69 -100.63 -99.67 -56.41
C PHE A 69 -100.58 -100.58 -57.63
N GLU A 70 -99.49 -101.34 -57.82
CA GLU A 70 -99.31 -102.17 -59.02
C GLU A 70 -100.05 -103.53 -58.96
N GLU A 71 -100.56 -103.93 -57.78
CA GLU A 71 -101.40 -105.14 -57.64
C GLU A 71 -102.85 -104.94 -58.17
N PHE A 72 -103.25 -103.70 -58.47
CA PHE A 72 -104.61 -103.35 -58.92
C PHE A 72 -104.72 -102.82 -60.37
N LYS A 73 -103.75 -103.13 -61.24
CA LYS A 73 -103.77 -102.71 -62.67
C LYS A 73 -103.54 -103.83 -63.69
N ASN A 74 -104.27 -104.95 -63.58
CA ASN A 74 -104.31 -105.93 -64.67
C ASN A 74 -105.62 -106.73 -64.82
N VAL A 75 -106.78 -106.09 -64.66
CA VAL A 75 -108.10 -106.70 -64.96
C VAL A 75 -109.00 -105.78 -65.79
N ASN A 76 -109.28 -106.25 -67.01
CA ASN A 76 -110.43 -105.99 -67.88
C ASN A 76 -110.77 -104.54 -68.31
N SER A 77 -110.32 -104.24 -69.54
CA SER A 77 -111.07 -103.42 -70.49
C SER A 77 -112.39 -104.10 -70.91
N VAL A 78 -113.39 -103.28 -71.27
CA VAL A 78 -114.72 -103.63 -71.83
C VAL A 78 -115.63 -104.49 -70.95
N HIS A 79 -116.74 -103.86 -70.55
CA HIS A 79 -118.00 -104.52 -70.18
C HIS A 79 -118.99 -104.44 -71.35
N SER A 80 -120.12 -105.15 -71.22
CA SER A 80 -121.19 -105.37 -72.20
C SER A 80 -120.97 -106.60 -73.12
N ASP A 81 -121.88 -107.59 -73.20
CA ASP A 81 -123.28 -107.58 -72.75
C ASP A 81 -123.74 -108.79 -71.93
N SER A 82 -124.83 -108.56 -71.20
CA SER A 82 -125.63 -109.58 -70.49
C SER A 82 -126.73 -110.13 -71.43
N SER A 83 -127.47 -111.22 -71.20
CA SER A 83 -127.63 -112.13 -70.05
C SER A 83 -128.47 -113.36 -70.50
N ILE A 84 -128.38 -114.51 -69.78
CA ILE A 84 -129.48 -115.50 -69.52
C ILE A 84 -130.18 -116.12 -70.76
N GLN A 85 -129.99 -117.42 -71.07
CA GLN A 85 -130.87 -118.57 -70.69
C GLN A 85 -132.34 -118.47 -71.21
N LYS A 86 -133.10 -119.51 -71.62
CA LYS A 86 -133.07 -121.00 -71.50
C LYS A 86 -133.99 -121.57 -72.65
N GLU A 87 -134.36 -122.85 -72.87
CA GLU A 87 -134.20 -124.16 -72.18
C GLU A 87 -133.92 -125.27 -73.25
N VAL A 88 -134.73 -126.35 -73.37
CA VAL A 88 -134.47 -127.56 -74.19
C VAL A 88 -135.78 -128.17 -74.77
N SER A 89 -135.76 -128.54 -76.06
CA SER A 89 -136.62 -129.49 -76.83
C SER A 89 -138.17 -129.43 -76.81
N GLY A 90 -138.79 -129.50 -78.00
CA GLY A 90 -139.86 -130.49 -78.26
C GLY A 90 -141.28 -130.05 -78.72
N LEU A 91 -141.43 -129.72 -80.01
CA LEU A 91 -142.64 -129.87 -80.87
C LEU A 91 -144.01 -129.18 -80.55
N GLU A 92 -144.53 -128.52 -81.60
CA GLU A 92 -145.95 -128.23 -81.98
C GLU A 92 -146.78 -127.07 -81.36
N ASP A 93 -147.30 -126.20 -82.27
CA ASP A 93 -148.48 -125.26 -82.27
C ASP A 93 -148.93 -124.49 -80.99
N ARG A 94 -149.32 -123.20 -81.02
CA ARG A 94 -149.34 -122.13 -82.05
C ARG A 94 -149.45 -120.71 -81.43
N GLU A 95 -149.38 -119.66 -82.26
CA GLU A 95 -149.18 -118.25 -81.89
C GLU A 95 -150.36 -117.54 -81.19
N SER A 96 -150.09 -116.73 -80.14
CA SER A 96 -150.98 -115.63 -79.69
C SER A 96 -150.30 -114.53 -78.83
N ASP A 97 -149.33 -114.83 -77.96
CA ASP A 97 -148.96 -113.92 -76.85
C ASP A 97 -147.81 -112.91 -77.11
N ILE A 98 -147.05 -113.05 -78.19
CA ILE A 98 -145.74 -112.38 -78.43
C ILE A 98 -145.79 -110.84 -78.35
N VAL A 99 -146.93 -110.21 -78.61
CA VAL A 99 -147.03 -108.75 -78.84
C VAL A 99 -146.84 -107.91 -77.56
N LYS A 100 -147.13 -108.44 -76.36
CA LYS A 100 -147.05 -107.65 -75.11
C LYS A 100 -145.61 -107.41 -74.62
N GLU A 101 -144.79 -108.46 -74.61
CA GLU A 101 -143.44 -108.43 -74.01
C GLU A 101 -142.53 -107.36 -74.64
N LEU A 102 -142.66 -107.17 -75.95
CA LEU A 102 -141.93 -106.17 -76.73
C LEU A 102 -142.17 -104.73 -76.24
N GLN A 103 -143.38 -104.43 -75.75
CA GLN A 103 -143.76 -103.07 -75.36
C GLN A 103 -143.23 -102.68 -73.97
N GLU A 104 -143.13 -103.64 -73.05
CA GLU A 104 -142.50 -103.45 -71.73
C GLU A 104 -140.99 -103.28 -71.84
N ARG A 105 -140.34 -104.03 -72.75
CA ARG A 105 -138.89 -103.95 -73.02
C ARG A 105 -138.45 -102.52 -73.39
N ILE A 106 -139.26 -101.81 -74.18
CA ILE A 106 -138.98 -100.43 -74.62
C ILE A 106 -139.06 -99.43 -73.45
N GLN A 107 -140.03 -99.57 -72.55
CA GLN A 107 -140.15 -98.69 -71.38
C GLN A 107 -138.95 -98.82 -70.43
N LEU A 108 -138.50 -100.05 -70.20
CA LEU A 108 -137.35 -100.33 -69.33
C LEU A 108 -136.05 -99.77 -69.93
N LEU A 109 -135.88 -99.82 -71.25
CA LEU A 109 -134.74 -99.22 -71.95
C LEU A 109 -134.73 -97.69 -71.85
N ASN A 110 -135.89 -97.03 -72.03
CA ASN A 110 -136.03 -95.59 -71.85
C ASN A 110 -135.69 -95.14 -70.42
N LYS A 111 -136.04 -95.92 -69.39
CA LYS A 111 -135.67 -95.63 -68.00
C LYS A 111 -134.14 -95.64 -67.81
N LYS A 112 -133.46 -96.68 -68.32
CA LYS A 112 -131.99 -96.78 -68.25
C LYS A 112 -131.30 -95.63 -68.98
N PHE A 113 -131.78 -95.24 -70.17
CA PHE A 113 -131.23 -94.10 -70.91
C PHE A 113 -131.39 -92.77 -70.16
N LEU A 114 -132.50 -92.59 -69.44
CA LEU A 114 -132.69 -91.40 -68.60
C LEU A 114 -131.75 -91.40 -67.39
N GLU A 115 -131.52 -92.56 -66.77
CA GLU A 115 -130.56 -92.74 -65.67
C GLU A 115 -129.12 -92.48 -66.13
N GLU A 116 -128.70 -93.01 -67.28
CA GLU A 116 -127.39 -92.77 -67.90
C GLU A 116 -127.20 -91.29 -68.26
N LYS A 117 -128.21 -90.65 -68.86
CA LYS A 117 -128.16 -89.22 -69.16
C LYS A 117 -127.97 -88.39 -67.89
N GLN A 118 -128.61 -88.77 -66.78
CA GLN A 118 -128.50 -88.06 -65.51
C GLN A 118 -127.13 -88.24 -64.85
N THR A 119 -126.55 -89.46 -64.87
CA THR A 119 -125.19 -89.69 -64.35
C THR A 119 -124.12 -89.01 -65.22
N ARG A 120 -124.33 -88.92 -66.53
CA ARG A 120 -123.48 -88.15 -67.44
C ARG A 120 -123.55 -86.64 -67.18
N ILE A 121 -124.73 -86.07 -66.94
CA ILE A 121 -124.85 -84.66 -66.56
C ILE A 121 -124.10 -84.41 -65.24
N ALA A 122 -124.30 -85.27 -64.24
CA ALA A 122 -123.61 -85.15 -62.96
C ALA A 122 -122.07 -85.28 -63.07
N SER A 123 -121.55 -86.11 -63.99
CA SER A 123 -120.10 -86.22 -64.21
C SER A 123 -119.52 -85.07 -65.03
N GLU A 124 -120.27 -84.51 -65.99
CA GLU A 124 -119.90 -83.28 -66.70
C GLU A 124 -119.96 -82.04 -65.77
N GLU A 125 -120.84 -82.03 -64.77
CA GLU A 125 -120.88 -81.01 -63.71
C GLU A 125 -119.74 -81.19 -62.70
N ALA A 126 -119.45 -82.42 -62.25
CA ALA A 126 -118.30 -82.71 -61.39
C ALA A 126 -116.97 -82.35 -62.05
N LEU A 127 -116.82 -82.60 -63.36
CA LEU A 127 -115.64 -82.18 -64.13
C LEU A 127 -115.49 -80.66 -64.19
N LYS A 128 -116.58 -79.89 -64.35
CA LYS A 128 -116.54 -78.42 -64.29
C LYS A 128 -116.11 -77.94 -62.90
N HIS A 129 -116.66 -78.52 -61.83
CA HIS A 129 -116.27 -78.18 -60.46
C HIS A 129 -114.79 -78.50 -60.16
N LEU A 130 -114.29 -79.64 -60.65
CA LEU A 130 -112.86 -79.95 -60.60
C LEU A 130 -112.04 -78.94 -61.41
N GLN A 131 -112.45 -78.59 -62.62
CA GLN A 131 -111.73 -77.61 -63.46
C GLN A 131 -111.70 -76.22 -62.82
N THR A 132 -112.78 -75.75 -62.20
CA THR A 132 -112.79 -74.50 -61.44
C THR A 132 -111.91 -74.59 -60.19
N ALA A 133 -111.95 -75.71 -59.45
CA ALA A 133 -111.09 -75.91 -58.28
C ALA A 133 -109.59 -75.97 -58.64
N TYR A 134 -109.24 -76.59 -59.77
CA TYR A 134 -107.87 -76.55 -60.31
C TYR A 134 -107.47 -75.13 -60.73
N SER A 135 -108.32 -74.40 -61.44
CA SER A 135 -108.02 -73.01 -61.85
C SER A 135 -107.89 -72.06 -60.66
N GLU A 136 -108.71 -72.23 -59.62
CA GLU A 136 -108.57 -71.50 -58.35
C GLU A 136 -107.29 -71.88 -57.59
N SER A 137 -106.91 -73.15 -57.60
CA SER A 137 -105.68 -73.64 -56.97
C SER A 137 -104.44 -73.11 -57.70
N GLU A 138 -104.46 -73.11 -59.04
CA GLU A 138 -103.42 -72.57 -59.90
C GLU A 138 -103.28 -71.05 -59.74
N ALA A 139 -104.39 -70.31 -59.69
CA ALA A 139 -104.38 -68.88 -59.41
C ALA A 139 -103.81 -68.57 -58.01
N LYS A 140 -104.16 -69.35 -56.98
CA LYS A 140 -103.57 -69.23 -55.63
C LYS A 140 -102.08 -69.59 -55.63
N ALA A 141 -101.66 -70.59 -56.41
CA ALA A 141 -100.24 -70.94 -56.55
C ALA A 141 -99.44 -69.83 -57.25
N GLN A 142 -100.01 -69.17 -58.27
CA GLN A 142 -99.45 -67.99 -58.91
C GLN A 142 -99.36 -66.82 -57.92
N GLU A 143 -100.43 -66.51 -57.17
CA GLU A 143 -100.45 -65.46 -56.14
C GLU A 143 -99.41 -65.71 -55.04
N PHE A 144 -99.21 -66.96 -54.60
CA PHE A 144 -98.15 -67.32 -53.64
C PHE A 144 -96.75 -67.25 -54.27
N SER A 145 -96.60 -67.58 -55.55
CA SER A 145 -95.33 -67.42 -56.29
C SER A 145 -94.95 -65.95 -56.44
N GLU A 146 -95.89 -65.08 -56.79
CA GLU A 146 -95.68 -63.63 -56.88
C GLU A 146 -95.27 -63.05 -55.52
N LYS A 147 -96.00 -63.38 -54.44
CA LYS A 147 -95.66 -62.97 -53.07
C LYS A 147 -94.31 -63.51 -52.60
N LEU A 148 -93.91 -64.71 -53.01
CA LEU A 148 -92.59 -65.26 -52.73
C LEU A 148 -91.50 -64.43 -53.43
N THR A 149 -91.68 -64.08 -54.71
CA THR A 149 -90.72 -63.23 -55.45
C THR A 149 -90.70 -61.78 -54.92
N GLU A 150 -91.82 -61.23 -54.48
CA GLU A 150 -91.89 -59.89 -53.86
C GLU A 150 -91.18 -59.89 -52.49
N ALA A 151 -91.39 -60.92 -51.68
CA ALA A 151 -90.69 -61.08 -50.40
C ALA A 151 -89.18 -61.27 -50.58
N GLN A 152 -88.77 -62.08 -51.57
CA GLN A 152 -87.36 -62.32 -51.85
C GLN A 152 -86.66 -61.06 -52.40
N THR A 153 -87.27 -60.34 -53.34
CA THR A 153 -86.68 -59.08 -53.86
C THR A 153 -86.59 -57.97 -52.80
N LYS A 154 -87.51 -57.93 -51.82
CA LYS A 154 -87.38 -57.06 -50.64
C LYS A 154 -86.22 -57.48 -49.73
N LEU A 155 -86.09 -58.77 -49.44
CA LEU A 155 -84.99 -59.31 -48.65
C LEU A 155 -83.62 -59.02 -49.32
N ASP A 156 -83.51 -59.26 -50.62
CA ASP A 156 -82.29 -58.97 -51.39
C ASP A 156 -81.93 -57.47 -51.37
N GLN A 157 -82.93 -56.58 -51.44
CA GLN A 157 -82.75 -55.12 -51.32
C GLN A 157 -82.35 -54.70 -49.90
N GLU A 158 -82.97 -55.28 -48.86
CA GLU A 158 -82.60 -55.01 -47.46
C GLU A 158 -81.17 -55.48 -47.16
N ILE A 159 -80.79 -56.68 -47.62
CA ILE A 159 -79.42 -57.21 -47.53
C ILE A 159 -78.43 -56.24 -48.19
N LYS A 160 -78.70 -55.82 -49.43
CA LYS A 160 -77.84 -54.88 -50.17
C LYS A 160 -77.71 -53.53 -49.46
N GLU A 161 -78.80 -53.01 -48.90
CA GLU A 161 -78.76 -51.80 -48.09
C GLU A 161 -77.94 -51.97 -46.80
N HIS A 162 -78.00 -53.14 -46.17
CA HIS A 162 -77.14 -53.46 -45.02
C HIS A 162 -75.66 -53.55 -45.45
N GLU A 163 -75.34 -54.20 -46.56
CA GLU A 163 -73.97 -54.23 -47.12
C GLU A 163 -73.43 -52.82 -47.44
N GLU A 164 -74.23 -51.96 -48.06
CA GLU A 164 -73.86 -50.56 -48.33
C GLU A 164 -73.63 -49.77 -47.03
N LYS A 165 -74.49 -49.95 -46.01
CA LYS A 165 -74.34 -49.33 -44.68
C LYS A 165 -73.09 -49.85 -43.95
N TYR A 166 -72.77 -51.15 -44.03
CA TYR A 166 -71.54 -51.72 -43.47
C TYR A 166 -70.29 -51.23 -44.20
N SER A 167 -70.33 -51.10 -45.53
CA SER A 167 -69.21 -50.57 -46.33
C SER A 167 -68.93 -49.08 -46.03
N GLU A 168 -69.98 -48.28 -45.82
CA GLU A 168 -69.82 -46.89 -45.39
C GLU A 168 -69.29 -46.78 -43.94
N LEU A 169 -69.71 -47.68 -43.05
CA LEU A 169 -69.25 -47.73 -41.66
C LEU A 169 -67.78 -48.16 -41.57
N ASP A 170 -67.37 -49.20 -42.28
CA ASP A 170 -65.96 -49.61 -42.39
C ASP A 170 -65.11 -48.49 -43.01
N SER A 171 -65.61 -47.82 -44.05
CA SER A 171 -64.95 -46.64 -44.65
C SER A 171 -64.76 -45.50 -43.63
N LYS A 172 -65.69 -45.31 -42.69
CA LYS A 172 -65.58 -44.35 -41.57
C LYS A 172 -64.55 -44.81 -40.53
N PHE A 173 -64.59 -46.09 -40.11
CA PHE A 173 -63.60 -46.66 -39.19
C PHE A 173 -62.19 -46.62 -39.76
N ASN A 174 -61.99 -46.97 -41.03
CA ASN A 174 -60.70 -46.91 -41.70
C ASN A 174 -60.13 -45.47 -41.79
N ARG A 175 -60.99 -44.45 -41.97
CA ARG A 175 -60.58 -43.03 -41.90
C ARG A 175 -60.21 -42.62 -40.47
N LEU A 176 -60.99 -43.04 -39.48
CA LEU A 176 -60.73 -42.76 -38.06
C LEU A 176 -59.43 -43.41 -37.58
N HIS A 177 -59.21 -44.68 -37.91
CA HIS A 177 -57.99 -45.42 -37.58
C HIS A 177 -56.75 -44.79 -38.22
N LYS A 178 -56.83 -44.36 -39.49
CA LYS A 178 -55.73 -43.63 -40.16
C LYS A 178 -55.42 -42.30 -39.45
N ARG A 179 -56.44 -41.52 -39.06
CA ARG A 179 -56.24 -40.27 -38.30
C ARG A 179 -55.65 -40.53 -36.91
N ALA A 180 -56.13 -41.54 -36.20
CA ALA A 180 -55.60 -41.92 -34.89
C ALA A 180 -54.13 -42.34 -34.99
N LYS A 181 -53.80 -43.20 -35.96
CA LYS A 181 -52.41 -43.61 -36.23
C LYS A 181 -51.51 -42.43 -36.58
N GLN A 182 -51.98 -41.50 -37.41
CA GLN A 182 -51.25 -40.27 -37.72
C GLN A 182 -51.02 -39.43 -36.45
N ARG A 183 -52.03 -39.19 -35.62
CA ARG A 183 -51.86 -38.38 -34.40
C ARG A 183 -50.94 -39.07 -33.38
N ILE A 184 -50.94 -40.40 -33.29
CA ILE A 184 -49.97 -41.15 -32.48
C ILE A 184 -48.55 -40.93 -33.01
N GLN A 185 -48.33 -40.95 -34.32
CA GLN A 185 -47.01 -40.67 -34.92
C GLN A 185 -46.56 -39.22 -34.72
N GLU A 186 -47.48 -38.25 -34.80
CA GLU A 186 -47.21 -36.84 -34.48
C GLU A 186 -46.83 -36.67 -33.01
N VAL A 187 -47.60 -37.23 -32.08
CA VAL A 187 -47.31 -37.16 -30.63
C VAL A 187 -46.01 -37.88 -30.27
N GLN A 188 -45.70 -39.01 -30.92
CA GLN A 188 -44.41 -39.68 -30.73
C GLN A 188 -43.26 -38.78 -31.17
N LYS A 189 -43.37 -38.13 -32.35
CA LYS A 189 -42.35 -37.18 -32.81
C LYS A 189 -42.24 -35.95 -31.90
N GLU A 190 -43.37 -35.40 -31.44
CA GLU A 190 -43.41 -34.30 -30.46
C GLU A 190 -42.70 -34.70 -29.15
N LYS A 191 -42.85 -35.95 -28.70
CA LYS A 191 -42.16 -36.50 -27.53
C LYS A 191 -40.66 -36.68 -27.79
N ASP A 192 -40.26 -37.25 -28.92
CA ASP A 192 -38.86 -37.50 -29.27
C ASP A 192 -38.09 -36.16 -29.50
N ASP A 193 -38.72 -35.18 -30.16
CA ASP A 193 -38.19 -33.81 -30.35
C ASP A 193 -38.04 -33.04 -29.02
N LEU A 194 -38.83 -33.37 -27.99
CA LEU A 194 -38.73 -32.81 -26.64
C LEU A 194 -37.66 -33.51 -25.80
N GLU A 195 -37.58 -34.84 -25.89
CA GLU A 195 -36.59 -35.67 -25.18
C GLU A 195 -35.16 -35.28 -25.59
N ALA A 196 -34.92 -35.07 -26.90
CA ALA A 196 -33.65 -34.57 -27.41
C ALA A 196 -33.25 -33.19 -26.83
N ARG A 197 -34.21 -32.25 -26.71
CA ARG A 197 -33.97 -30.93 -26.10
C ARG A 197 -33.69 -31.04 -24.60
N PHE A 198 -34.36 -31.95 -23.91
CA PHE A 198 -34.11 -32.18 -22.49
C PHE A 198 -32.71 -32.74 -22.25
N SER A 199 -32.23 -33.66 -23.11
CA SER A 199 -30.84 -34.13 -23.10
C SER A 199 -29.84 -33.00 -23.35
N GLU A 200 -30.07 -32.14 -24.35
CA GLU A 200 -29.20 -30.98 -24.63
C GLU A 200 -29.12 -30.02 -23.44
N VAL A 201 -30.26 -29.69 -22.81
CA VAL A 201 -30.31 -28.85 -21.61
C VAL A 201 -29.60 -29.51 -20.42
N ASN A 202 -29.72 -30.84 -20.24
CA ASN A 202 -29.02 -31.57 -19.19
C ASN A 202 -27.50 -31.53 -19.39
N GLU A 203 -26.99 -31.77 -20.60
CA GLU A 203 -25.55 -31.61 -20.87
C GLU A 203 -25.07 -30.18 -20.63
N ILE A 204 -25.87 -29.17 -20.97
CA ILE A 204 -25.55 -27.75 -20.69
C ILE A 204 -25.46 -27.52 -19.18
N ALA A 205 -26.37 -28.08 -18.39
CA ALA A 205 -26.36 -27.99 -16.93
C ALA A 205 -25.14 -28.71 -16.31
N GLU A 206 -24.77 -29.90 -16.80
CA GLU A 206 -23.57 -30.63 -16.37
C GLU A 206 -22.27 -29.90 -16.74
N ARG A 207 -22.21 -29.32 -17.94
CA ARG A 207 -21.09 -28.46 -18.38
C ARG A 207 -20.98 -27.17 -17.56
N ALA A 208 -22.11 -26.55 -17.18
CA ALA A 208 -22.12 -25.39 -16.28
C ALA A 208 -21.71 -25.76 -14.83
N SER A 209 -22.19 -26.90 -14.32
CA SER A 209 -21.87 -27.40 -12.98
C SER A 209 -20.37 -27.73 -12.82
N SER A 210 -19.79 -28.41 -13.82
CA SER A 210 -18.35 -28.70 -13.84
C SER A 210 -17.48 -27.45 -13.99
N GLN A 211 -17.93 -26.43 -14.76
CA GLN A 211 -17.28 -25.12 -14.81
C GLN A 211 -17.34 -24.37 -13.47
N LEU A 212 -18.49 -24.38 -12.79
CA LEU A 212 -18.63 -23.78 -11.45
C LEU A 212 -17.71 -24.44 -10.42
N SER A 213 -17.64 -25.78 -10.41
CA SER A 213 -16.74 -26.50 -9.50
C SER A 213 -15.26 -26.23 -9.77
N ALA A 214 -14.87 -26.04 -11.04
CA ALA A 214 -13.51 -25.64 -11.40
C ALA A 214 -13.18 -24.21 -10.89
N LEU A 215 -14.08 -23.25 -11.10
CA LEU A 215 -13.92 -21.87 -10.63
C LEU A 215 -13.91 -21.77 -9.09
N GLU A 216 -14.74 -22.55 -8.40
CA GLU A 216 -14.74 -22.63 -6.93
C GLU A 216 -13.41 -23.17 -6.39
N GLN A 217 -12.84 -24.18 -7.06
CA GLN A 217 -11.52 -24.71 -6.74
C GLN A 217 -10.37 -23.73 -7.04
N GLU A 218 -10.49 -22.85 -8.04
CA GLU A 218 -9.50 -21.79 -8.30
C GLU A 218 -9.63 -20.64 -7.29
N LEU A 219 -10.85 -20.29 -6.89
CA LEU A 219 -11.12 -19.31 -5.84
C LEU A 219 -10.54 -19.80 -4.50
N GLU A 220 -10.73 -21.05 -4.13
CA GLU A 220 -10.17 -21.59 -2.89
C GLU A 220 -8.63 -21.77 -2.94
N ARG A 221 -8.04 -22.02 -4.12
CA ARG A 221 -6.57 -22.00 -4.30
C ARG A 221 -6.00 -20.58 -4.13
N THR A 222 -6.59 -19.58 -4.79
CA THR A 222 -6.15 -18.18 -4.68
C THR A 222 -6.38 -17.62 -3.27
N ARG A 223 -7.46 -18.00 -2.60
CA ARG A 223 -7.72 -17.69 -1.18
C ARG A 223 -6.66 -18.28 -0.24
N LYS A 224 -6.24 -19.54 -0.46
CA LYS A 224 -5.14 -20.16 0.30
C LYS A 224 -3.82 -19.42 0.07
N GLN A 225 -3.47 -19.13 -1.18
CA GLN A 225 -2.26 -18.37 -1.52
C GLN A 225 -2.24 -16.96 -0.89
N ALA A 226 -3.38 -16.26 -0.88
CA ALA A 226 -3.51 -14.96 -0.21
C ALA A 226 -3.33 -15.05 1.31
N ASN A 227 -3.88 -16.09 1.95
CA ASN A 227 -3.69 -16.35 3.38
C ASN A 227 -2.24 -16.72 3.73
N GLU A 228 -1.52 -17.38 2.83
CA GLU A 228 -0.09 -17.70 2.99
C GLU A 228 0.78 -16.45 2.83
N ALA A 229 0.49 -15.59 1.85
CA ALA A 229 1.14 -14.30 1.68
C ALA A 229 0.93 -13.38 2.90
N LEU A 230 -0.29 -13.32 3.46
CA LEU A 230 -0.57 -12.58 4.68
C LEU A 230 0.24 -13.09 5.88
N LYS A 231 0.37 -14.42 6.06
CA LYS A 231 1.21 -15.01 7.12
C LYS A 231 2.69 -14.67 6.94
N ALA A 232 3.20 -14.66 5.70
CA ALA A 232 4.57 -14.26 5.41
C ALA A 232 4.80 -12.78 5.77
N MET A 233 3.92 -11.89 5.30
CA MET A 233 3.97 -10.46 5.63
C MET A 233 3.87 -10.19 7.15
N ASP A 234 3.11 -10.99 7.89
CA ASP A 234 3.04 -10.89 9.35
C ASP A 234 4.34 -11.37 10.03
N GLY A 235 4.97 -12.42 9.51
CA GLY A 235 6.30 -12.85 9.94
C GLY A 235 7.36 -11.76 9.71
N ASP A 236 7.39 -11.17 8.52
CA ASP A 236 8.30 -10.07 8.18
C ASP A 236 8.03 -8.83 9.03
N ARG A 237 6.75 -8.48 9.25
CA ARG A 237 6.32 -7.40 10.15
C ARG A 237 6.77 -7.64 11.60
N GLN A 238 6.80 -8.88 12.06
CA GLN A 238 7.32 -9.24 13.38
C GLN A 238 8.85 -9.17 13.45
N GLN A 239 9.55 -9.62 12.40
CA GLN A 239 11.03 -9.51 12.30
C GLN A 239 11.49 -8.04 12.22
N LEU A 240 10.81 -7.20 11.43
CA LEU A 240 11.09 -5.77 11.37
C LEU A 240 10.83 -5.07 12.71
N ARG A 241 9.85 -5.53 13.51
CA ARG A 241 9.62 -5.02 14.87
C ARG A 241 10.73 -5.42 15.85
N SER A 242 11.19 -6.67 15.84
CA SER A 242 12.32 -7.08 16.71
C SER A 242 13.62 -6.40 16.29
N ALA A 243 13.90 -6.26 14.99
CA ALA A 243 15.03 -5.51 14.48
C ALA A 243 14.99 -4.02 14.90
N ASN A 244 13.84 -3.35 14.78
CA ASN A 244 13.68 -1.96 15.24
C ASN A 244 13.85 -1.79 16.76
N ASN A 245 13.38 -2.75 17.56
CA ASN A 245 13.61 -2.73 19.01
C ASN A 245 15.10 -2.87 19.32
N ASN A 246 15.79 -3.86 18.73
CA ASN A 246 17.24 -4.05 18.90
C ASN A 246 18.05 -2.81 18.46
N LEU A 247 17.64 -2.15 17.37
CA LEU A 247 18.26 -0.88 16.91
C LEU A 247 17.99 0.27 17.88
N ARG A 248 16.78 0.36 18.46
CA ARG A 248 16.48 1.34 19.52
C ARG A 248 17.34 1.11 20.76
N ASP A 249 17.47 -0.14 21.20
CA ASP A 249 18.23 -0.49 22.39
C ASP A 249 19.73 -0.20 22.20
N THR A 250 20.31 -0.53 21.03
CA THR A 250 21.70 -0.18 20.70
C THR A 250 21.93 1.33 20.56
N ILE A 251 20.97 2.10 20.03
CA ILE A 251 21.04 3.57 20.03
C ILE A 251 21.02 4.12 21.46
N GLU A 252 20.22 3.55 22.36
CA GLU A 252 20.12 3.99 23.74
C GLU A 252 21.38 3.63 24.56
N ASP A 253 21.98 2.47 24.33
CA ASP A 253 23.28 2.12 24.92
C ASP A 253 24.43 2.95 24.34
N LEU A 254 24.38 3.35 23.06
CA LEU A 254 25.31 4.33 22.50
C LEU A 254 25.16 5.71 23.14
N ARG A 255 23.93 6.17 23.44
CA ARG A 255 23.69 7.41 24.21
C ARG A 255 24.27 7.32 25.62
N ARG A 256 23.99 6.23 26.35
CA ARG A 256 24.57 5.95 27.69
C ARG A 256 26.11 5.91 27.68
N SER A 257 26.71 5.48 26.56
CA SER A 257 28.16 5.47 26.32
C SER A 257 28.74 6.84 25.92
N LEU A 258 27.91 7.75 25.38
CA LEU A 258 28.31 9.08 24.93
C LEU A 258 28.18 10.13 26.06
N GLN A 259 27.06 10.12 26.77
CA GLN A 259 26.74 11.05 27.86
C GLN A 259 27.90 11.29 28.88
N PRO A 260 28.59 10.26 29.43
CA PRO A 260 29.70 10.51 30.35
C PRO A 260 30.94 11.12 29.68
N LYS A 261 31.09 10.99 28.36
CA LYS A 261 32.16 11.65 27.59
C LYS A 261 31.82 13.11 27.33
N GLU A 262 30.55 13.41 27.07
CA GLU A 262 30.04 14.78 26.94
C GLU A 262 30.22 15.53 28.28
N SER A 263 29.79 14.95 29.41
CA SER A 263 30.03 15.53 30.74
C SER A 263 31.51 15.69 31.08
N ALA A 264 32.38 14.79 30.61
CA ALA A 264 33.83 14.93 30.77
C ALA A 264 34.42 16.06 29.91
N LEU A 265 33.90 16.27 28.70
CA LEU A 265 34.28 17.40 27.84
C LEU A 265 33.80 18.74 28.41
N GLU A 266 32.58 18.81 28.93
CA GLU A 266 32.06 19.99 29.63
C GLU A 266 32.93 20.35 30.85
N ALA A 267 33.32 19.37 31.67
CA ALA A 267 34.21 19.58 32.80
C ALA A 267 35.62 20.03 32.37
N LEU A 268 36.15 19.50 31.25
CA LEU A 268 37.43 19.95 30.68
C LEU A 268 37.34 21.38 30.09
N GLN A 269 36.22 21.75 29.48
CA GLN A 269 35.97 23.12 29.00
C GLN A 269 35.88 24.11 30.16
N GLN A 270 35.16 23.77 31.24
CA GLN A 270 35.10 24.59 32.45
C GLN A 270 36.51 24.77 33.05
N SER A 271 37.27 23.69 33.19
CA SER A 271 38.65 23.77 33.70
C SER A 271 39.60 24.54 32.78
N LEU A 272 39.39 24.51 31.45
CA LEU A 272 40.14 25.36 30.52
C LEU A 272 39.86 26.84 30.77
N VAL A 273 38.60 27.24 30.90
CA VAL A 273 38.20 28.63 31.17
C VAL A 273 38.74 29.12 32.53
N GLU A 274 38.73 28.27 33.56
CA GLU A 274 39.40 28.57 34.84
C GLU A 274 40.90 28.85 34.67
N LYS A 275 41.60 28.08 33.81
CA LYS A 275 43.03 28.26 33.52
C LYS A 275 43.29 29.51 32.69
N GLU A 276 42.42 29.84 31.75
CA GLU A 276 42.50 31.09 30.97
C GLU A 276 42.30 32.32 31.86
N GLN A 277 41.33 32.31 32.78
CA GLN A 277 41.16 33.38 33.77
C GLN A 277 42.39 33.51 34.68
N MET A 278 42.92 32.40 35.22
CA MET A 278 44.14 32.42 36.02
C MET A 278 45.36 32.96 35.25
N LEU A 279 45.46 32.70 33.94
CA LEU A 279 46.51 33.27 33.09
C LEU A 279 46.35 34.78 32.90
N GLU A 280 45.12 35.27 32.75
CA GLU A 280 44.83 36.70 32.61
C GLU A 280 45.04 37.47 33.92
N ASP A 281 44.64 36.90 35.06
CA ASP A 281 44.92 37.45 36.39
C ASP A 281 46.45 37.58 36.61
N MET A 282 47.23 36.56 36.21
CA MET A 282 48.69 36.62 36.27
C MET A 282 49.30 37.65 35.30
N ARG A 283 48.71 37.85 34.10
CA ARG A 283 49.13 38.93 33.18
C ARG A 283 48.88 40.30 33.80
N GLY A 284 47.71 40.53 34.41
CA GLY A 284 47.39 41.77 35.12
C GLY A 284 48.34 42.05 36.28
N LEU A 285 48.69 41.03 37.07
CA LEU A 285 49.68 41.15 38.15
C LEU A 285 51.10 41.45 37.63
N LEU A 286 51.51 40.84 36.50
CA LEU A 286 52.80 41.12 35.86
C LEU A 286 52.85 42.55 35.30
N GLN A 287 51.78 43.01 34.63
CA GLN A 287 51.69 44.39 34.15
C GLN A 287 51.76 45.38 35.33
N ALA A 288 50.98 45.17 36.39
CA ALA A 288 50.99 46.04 37.56
C ALA A 288 52.33 46.03 38.32
N ALA A 289 53.14 44.97 38.20
CA ALA A 289 54.51 44.93 38.72
C ALA A 289 55.50 45.70 37.82
N GLU A 290 55.35 45.57 36.50
CA GLU A 290 56.14 46.29 35.50
C GLU A 290 55.88 47.80 35.54
N GLU A 291 54.63 48.23 35.65
CA GLU A 291 54.26 49.65 35.83
C GLU A 291 54.89 50.25 37.11
N LYS A 292 54.87 49.51 38.23
CA LYS A 292 55.56 49.91 39.47
C LYS A 292 57.07 49.99 39.29
N ARG A 293 57.68 49.07 38.52
CA ARG A 293 59.11 49.09 38.20
C ARG A 293 59.48 50.31 37.34
N GLN A 294 58.66 50.63 36.35
CA GLN A 294 58.83 51.82 35.51
C GLN A 294 58.67 53.11 36.31
N ALA A 295 57.65 53.20 37.18
CA ALA A 295 57.46 54.34 38.07
C ALA A 295 58.65 54.55 39.03
N ALA A 296 59.17 53.47 39.64
CA ALA A 296 60.34 53.53 40.51
C ALA A 296 61.63 53.97 39.75
N LEU A 297 61.79 53.54 38.49
CA LEU A 297 62.90 54.02 37.63
C LEU A 297 62.74 55.49 37.21
N ALA A 298 61.51 55.94 36.95
CA ALA A 298 61.21 57.35 36.68
C ALA A 298 61.49 58.22 37.92
N GLU A 299 61.13 57.76 39.12
CA GLU A 299 61.43 58.46 40.37
C GLU A 299 62.95 58.49 40.65
N LEU A 300 63.66 57.38 40.44
CA LEU A 300 65.10 57.28 40.63
C LEU A 300 65.88 58.17 39.64
N SER A 301 65.50 58.17 38.36
CA SER A 301 66.10 59.04 37.36
C SER A 301 65.81 60.53 37.62
N ALA A 302 64.60 60.88 38.05
CA ALA A 302 64.29 62.25 38.48
C ALA A 302 65.08 62.67 39.75
N LYS A 303 65.33 61.75 40.68
CA LYS A 303 66.23 61.97 41.83
C LYS A 303 67.68 62.18 41.41
N HIS A 304 68.20 61.35 40.48
CA HIS A 304 69.55 61.51 39.94
C HIS A 304 69.70 62.83 39.17
N GLN A 305 68.72 63.21 38.35
CA GLN A 305 68.71 64.47 37.61
C GLN A 305 68.79 65.68 38.56
N LYS A 306 67.96 65.72 39.62
CA LYS A 306 68.02 66.77 40.64
C LYS A 306 69.34 66.82 41.41
N ASN A 307 69.98 65.67 41.63
CA ASN A 307 71.30 65.62 42.24
C ASN A 307 72.38 66.17 41.30
N ILE A 308 72.29 65.90 40.00
CA ILE A 308 73.18 66.48 38.98
C ILE A 308 73.00 68.00 38.95
N GLU A 309 71.77 68.50 38.82
CA GLU A 309 71.44 69.94 38.81
C GLU A 309 71.96 70.65 40.08
N SER A 310 71.85 70.01 41.25
CA SER A 310 72.37 70.53 42.53
C SER A 310 73.91 70.56 42.59
N LEU A 311 74.58 69.55 42.04
CA LEU A 311 76.04 69.51 41.96
C LEU A 311 76.58 70.50 40.92
N GLU A 312 75.90 70.67 39.80
CA GLU A 312 76.19 71.70 38.79
C GLU A 312 76.01 73.11 39.36
N ALA A 313 74.96 73.36 40.14
CA ALA A 313 74.76 74.62 40.86
C ALA A 313 75.92 74.89 41.84
N GLN A 314 76.26 73.94 42.71
CA GLN A 314 77.39 74.05 43.65
C GLN A 314 78.73 74.29 42.94
N LEU A 315 78.95 73.62 41.79
CA LEU A 315 80.15 73.80 40.98
C LEU A 315 80.20 75.19 40.35
N ASN A 316 79.07 75.71 39.87
CA ASN A 316 78.96 77.08 39.34
C ASN A 316 79.18 78.15 40.43
N ASP A 317 78.62 77.96 41.63
CA ASP A 317 78.85 78.85 42.78
C ASP A 317 80.33 78.88 43.16
N ALA A 318 80.96 77.70 43.28
CA ALA A 318 82.39 77.54 43.56
C ALA A 318 83.29 78.10 42.45
N LEU A 319 82.88 78.02 41.18
CA LEU A 319 83.56 78.71 40.08
C LEU A 319 83.44 80.24 40.21
N SER A 320 82.28 80.74 40.62
CA SER A 320 82.07 82.18 40.88
C SER A 320 82.94 82.66 42.04
N ASP A 321 83.00 81.94 43.16
CA ASP A 321 83.82 82.30 44.31
C ASP A 321 85.31 82.17 44.01
N ARG A 322 85.72 81.19 43.20
CA ARG A 322 87.07 81.12 42.65
C ARG A 322 87.40 82.31 41.75
N SER A 323 86.44 82.83 40.96
CA SER A 323 86.66 84.04 40.15
C SER A 323 86.83 85.29 41.03
N LYS A 324 85.95 85.51 42.02
CA LYS A 324 86.08 86.59 43.02
C LYS A 324 87.39 86.50 43.80
N ALA A 325 87.82 85.29 44.15
CA ALA A 325 89.11 85.04 44.80
C ALA A 325 90.29 85.33 43.85
N THR A 326 90.17 85.06 42.55
CA THR A 326 91.20 85.37 41.55
C THR A 326 91.31 86.87 41.30
N GLU A 327 90.18 87.58 41.26
CA GLU A 327 90.13 89.06 41.23
C GLU A 327 90.74 89.66 42.51
N SER A 328 90.41 89.09 43.67
CA SER A 328 90.98 89.48 44.96
C SER A 328 92.50 89.26 44.98
N ILE A 329 92.99 88.10 44.55
CA ILE A 329 94.43 87.79 44.41
C ILE A 329 95.09 88.76 43.44
N SER A 330 94.46 89.11 42.32
CA SER A 330 95.00 90.06 41.34
C SER A 330 95.13 91.47 41.94
N SER A 331 94.11 91.93 42.69
CA SER A 331 94.16 93.21 43.40
C SER A 331 95.22 93.22 44.52
N LEU A 332 95.39 92.09 45.22
CA LEU A 332 96.44 91.91 46.22
C LEU A 332 97.83 91.82 45.59
N GLN A 333 97.99 91.25 44.40
CA GLN A 333 99.26 91.25 43.66
C GLN A 333 99.68 92.66 43.23
N VAL A 334 98.73 93.50 42.79
CA VAL A 334 98.98 94.93 42.55
C VAL A 334 99.39 95.64 43.85
N LEU A 335 98.67 95.41 44.95
CA LEU A 335 99.01 95.99 46.26
C LEU A 335 100.37 95.49 46.78
N VAL A 336 100.72 94.22 46.55
CA VAL A 336 102.02 93.65 46.90
C VAL A 336 103.13 94.29 46.07
N ALA A 337 102.96 94.50 44.76
CA ALA A 337 103.93 95.23 43.95
C ALA A 337 104.14 96.68 44.45
N GLU A 338 103.08 97.38 44.88
CA GLU A 338 103.21 98.68 45.57
C GLU A 338 103.99 98.56 46.90
N LYS A 339 103.75 97.49 47.68
CA LYS A 339 104.47 97.28 48.95
C LYS A 339 105.92 96.89 48.73
N GLU A 340 106.23 96.05 47.74
CA GLU A 340 107.60 95.65 47.39
C GLU A 340 108.40 96.85 46.88
N SER A 341 107.81 97.71 46.04
CA SER A 341 108.42 99.00 45.66
C SER A 341 108.75 99.86 46.89
N ARG A 342 107.85 99.89 47.89
CA ARG A 342 108.04 100.66 49.13
C ARG A 342 108.93 99.96 50.17
N ILE A 343 109.08 98.65 50.08
CA ILE A 343 110.06 97.87 50.85
C ILE A 343 111.46 98.12 50.28
N ALA A 344 111.64 98.21 48.96
CA ALA A 344 112.91 98.62 48.35
C ALA A 344 113.34 100.03 48.81
N GLU A 345 112.40 100.98 48.92
CA GLU A 345 112.65 102.29 49.55
C GLU A 345 113.08 102.15 51.03
N MET A 346 112.45 101.25 51.80
CA MET A 346 112.80 101.01 53.21
C MET A 346 114.09 100.21 53.40
N GLU A 347 114.47 99.30 52.50
CA GLU A 347 115.71 98.52 52.60
C GLU A 347 116.95 99.39 52.34
N ALA A 348 116.82 100.38 51.45
CA ALA A 348 117.82 101.45 51.28
C ALA A 348 118.04 102.29 52.56
N ALA A 349 117.03 102.39 53.44
CA ALA A 349 117.17 103.02 54.76
C ALA A 349 117.65 102.03 55.84
N SER A 350 117.07 100.83 55.87
CA SER A 350 117.27 99.78 56.87
C SER A 350 118.68 99.19 56.84
N THR A 351 119.33 99.14 55.67
CA THR A 351 120.76 98.77 55.58
C THR A 351 121.68 99.71 56.37
N GLY A 352 121.28 100.96 56.62
CA GLY A 352 121.97 101.89 57.52
C GLY A 352 121.67 101.69 59.03
N GLU A 353 120.72 100.82 59.38
CA GLU A 353 120.23 100.60 60.75
C GLU A 353 120.41 99.15 61.24
N ALA A 354 120.34 98.15 60.36
CA ALA A 354 120.63 96.74 60.66
C ALA A 354 122.08 96.53 61.18
N ALA A 355 123.00 97.45 60.86
CA ALA A 355 124.34 97.51 61.45
C ALA A 355 124.35 97.78 62.96
N ARG A 356 123.27 98.36 63.52
CA ARG A 356 123.13 98.72 64.95
C ARG A 356 122.51 97.57 65.76
N LEU A 357 121.51 96.89 65.20
CA LEU A 357 120.70 95.90 65.93
C LEU A 357 121.35 94.52 66.13
N ARG A 358 122.40 94.19 65.36
CA ARG A 358 123.12 92.90 65.52
C ARG A 358 123.80 92.73 66.88
N ALA A 359 123.88 93.78 67.70
CA ALA A 359 124.44 93.75 69.06
C ALA A 359 123.44 93.29 70.15
N ALA A 360 122.17 92.99 69.82
CA ALA A 360 121.10 92.82 70.82
C ALA A 360 120.50 91.40 70.93
N VAL A 361 120.78 90.49 69.99
CA VAL A 361 119.96 89.26 69.79
C VAL A 361 120.43 88.06 70.65
N GLU A 362 121.67 88.02 71.11
CA GLU A 362 122.25 86.97 71.96
C GLU A 362 121.49 86.70 73.30
N SER A 363 120.52 87.55 73.69
CA SER A 363 120.00 87.60 75.07
C SER A 363 118.77 86.74 75.41
N VAL A 364 118.01 86.17 74.46
CA VAL A 364 116.58 85.79 74.69
C VAL A 364 116.28 84.28 74.66
N LYS A 365 117.28 83.41 74.50
CA LYS A 365 117.10 81.98 74.10
C LYS A 365 116.68 81.00 75.23
N GLY A 366 115.75 81.36 76.14
CA GLY A 366 115.59 80.71 77.46
C GLY A 366 114.45 79.71 77.74
N GLU A 367 113.19 79.97 77.38
CA GLU A 367 112.09 79.79 78.37
C GLU A 367 110.95 78.75 78.09
N LEU A 368 111.00 77.90 77.06
CA LEU A 368 109.77 77.45 76.35
C LEU A 368 109.06 76.09 76.73
N SER A 369 109.33 75.42 77.85
CA SER A 369 109.29 73.92 77.88
C SER A 369 108.16 73.12 78.61
N HIS A 370 106.96 73.65 78.97
CA HIS A 370 106.16 73.05 80.10
C HIS A 370 104.80 72.28 79.84
N LEU A 371 104.13 72.33 78.68
CA LEU A 371 102.64 72.11 78.62
C LEU A 371 102.16 70.77 77.99
N LYS A 372 101.64 69.74 78.73
CA LYS A 372 101.14 68.48 78.07
C LYS A 372 100.17 67.41 78.70
N GLU A 373 99.65 67.43 79.94
CA GLU A 373 99.35 66.13 80.64
C GLU A 373 97.89 65.66 81.00
N GLU A 374 96.78 66.40 80.78
CA GLU A 374 95.53 66.19 81.61
C GLU A 374 94.38 65.24 81.13
N HIS A 375 94.40 64.55 79.98
CA HIS A 375 93.14 64.33 79.21
C HIS A 375 92.25 63.04 79.36
N GLU A 376 92.54 62.01 80.18
CA GLU A 376 92.03 60.61 79.94
C GLU A 376 90.72 60.13 80.66
N LYS A 377 90.03 60.91 81.51
CA LYS A 377 89.19 60.32 82.59
C LYS A 377 87.69 60.01 82.38
N GLU A 378 87.01 60.39 81.29
CA GLU A 378 85.55 60.65 81.32
C GLU A 378 84.60 59.50 80.85
N ARG A 379 85.05 58.25 80.71
CA ARG A 379 84.46 57.30 79.73
C ARG A 379 83.50 56.20 80.22
N GLU A 380 83.30 55.96 81.51
CA GLU A 380 82.68 54.69 82.00
C GLU A 380 81.19 54.72 82.43
N SER A 381 80.51 55.85 82.49
CA SER A 381 79.29 56.00 83.33
C SER A 381 77.94 55.51 82.76
N TRP A 382 77.84 55.08 81.50
CA TRP A 382 76.56 55.10 80.77
C TRP A 382 75.73 53.80 80.70
N GLN A 383 76.24 52.64 81.11
CA GLN A 383 75.71 51.36 80.60
C GLN A 383 74.56 50.71 81.40
N THR A 384 74.23 51.16 82.62
CA THR A 384 73.42 50.37 83.58
C THR A 384 71.89 50.52 83.46
N ALA A 385 71.37 51.54 82.77
CA ALA A 385 69.98 51.99 82.94
C ALA A 385 68.88 51.14 82.25
N SER A 386 69.21 50.27 81.29
CA SER A 386 68.22 49.85 80.27
C SER A 386 67.34 48.62 80.59
N GLN A 387 67.60 47.85 81.65
CA GLN A 387 66.98 46.50 81.80
C GLN A 387 65.69 46.42 82.64
N ALA A 388 65.32 47.47 83.38
CA ALA A 388 64.28 47.38 84.41
C ALA A 388 62.80 47.43 83.92
N LEU A 389 62.54 47.83 82.66
CA LEU A 389 61.20 48.28 82.24
C LEU A 389 60.28 47.19 81.64
N LYS A 390 60.79 45.97 81.37
CA LYS A 390 60.09 45.00 80.51
C LYS A 390 59.11 44.05 81.24
N ALA A 391 59.14 43.97 82.57
CA ALA A 391 58.59 42.84 83.33
C ALA A 391 57.24 43.06 84.04
N LYS A 392 56.43 44.06 83.64
CA LYS A 392 55.16 44.41 84.34
C LYS A 392 53.87 44.40 83.50
N LEU A 393 53.93 44.07 82.21
CA LEU A 393 52.77 44.20 81.30
C LEU A 393 51.90 42.93 81.22
N GLU A 394 52.51 41.74 81.10
CA GLU A 394 51.85 40.49 80.66
C GLU A 394 50.84 39.87 81.65
N ILE A 395 50.77 40.33 82.90
CA ILE A 395 50.04 39.61 83.97
C ILE A 395 48.54 39.99 84.05
N THR A 396 48.10 41.08 83.43
CA THR A 396 46.76 41.65 83.71
C THR A 396 45.63 41.25 82.73
N GLU A 397 45.93 40.86 81.49
CA GLU A 397 44.88 40.62 80.47
C GLU A 397 44.19 39.24 80.58
N SER A 398 44.89 38.22 81.09
CA SER A 398 44.47 36.81 81.00
C SER A 398 43.19 36.42 81.78
N ASN A 399 42.75 37.25 82.74
CA ASN A 399 41.69 36.90 83.68
C ASN A 399 40.27 37.38 83.29
N CYS A 400 40.12 38.33 82.35
CA CYS A 400 38.80 38.92 82.07
C CYS A 400 37.89 38.03 81.20
N ILE A 401 38.47 37.24 80.29
CA ILE A 401 37.76 36.58 79.18
C ILE A 401 36.95 35.34 79.63
N ARG A 402 37.18 34.83 80.85
CA ARG A 402 36.67 33.51 81.27
C ARG A 402 35.24 33.51 81.84
N ALA A 403 34.67 34.68 82.15
CA ALA A 403 33.40 34.78 82.89
C ALA A 403 32.15 34.83 82.00
N GLU A 404 32.26 35.28 80.74
CA GLU A 404 31.08 35.59 79.91
C GLU A 404 30.45 34.36 79.22
N VAL A 405 31.16 33.23 79.19
CA VAL A 405 30.80 32.06 78.36
C VAL A 405 29.70 31.18 78.99
N GLU A 406 29.60 31.07 80.31
CA GLU A 406 28.66 30.11 80.94
C GLU A 406 27.20 30.61 80.99
N VAL A 407 26.99 31.93 81.06
CA VAL A 407 25.64 32.53 81.20
C VAL A 407 24.75 32.26 79.98
N ALA A 408 25.33 32.13 78.79
CA ALA A 408 24.58 31.91 77.55
C ALA A 408 23.92 30.52 77.45
N LYS A 409 24.45 29.50 78.14
CA LYS A 409 24.12 28.09 77.87
C LYS A 409 22.84 27.60 78.54
N ILE A 410 22.53 28.09 79.74
CA ILE A 410 21.40 27.59 80.55
C ILE A 410 20.04 27.99 79.96
N ARG A 411 19.96 29.14 79.30
CA ARG A 411 18.70 29.72 78.79
C ARG A 411 18.06 28.91 77.65
N SER A 412 18.83 28.16 76.87
CA SER A 412 18.33 27.45 75.67
C SER A 412 17.63 26.12 75.95
N GLN A 413 17.71 25.58 77.18
CA GLN A 413 17.27 24.21 77.49
C GLN A 413 15.80 24.12 77.93
N LEU A 414 15.25 25.18 78.53
CA LEU A 414 13.93 25.18 79.17
C LEU A 414 12.75 25.51 78.23
N GLU A 415 13.03 26.03 77.04
CA GLU A 415 12.01 26.62 76.15
C GLU A 415 11.36 25.60 75.19
N SER A 416 11.92 24.39 75.08
CA SER A 416 11.47 23.34 74.16
C SER A 416 10.44 22.37 74.76
N GLU A 417 10.65 21.90 76.00
CA GLU A 417 9.86 20.81 76.61
C GLU A 417 8.37 21.16 76.80
N VAL A 418 8.08 22.43 77.13
CA VAL A 418 6.70 22.92 77.38
C VAL A 418 5.81 22.77 76.15
N SER A 419 6.36 22.86 74.94
CA SER A 419 5.58 22.83 73.69
C SER A 419 5.04 21.44 73.31
N ALA A 420 5.65 20.37 73.82
CA ALA A 420 5.34 19.00 73.40
C ALA A 420 4.08 18.43 74.08
N GLN A 421 3.86 18.76 75.35
CA GLN A 421 2.87 18.07 76.19
C GLN A 421 1.42 18.56 75.95
N THR A 422 1.22 19.81 75.52
CA THR A 422 -0.13 20.39 75.31
C THR A 422 -0.90 19.76 74.13
N ARG A 423 -0.21 19.16 73.14
CA ARG A 423 -0.87 18.63 71.92
C ARG A 423 -1.49 17.23 72.07
N ILE A 424 -1.06 16.43 73.05
CA ILE A 424 -1.45 15.01 73.13
C ILE A 424 -2.78 14.80 73.85
N ILE A 425 -3.12 15.65 74.81
CA ILE A 425 -4.31 15.49 75.67
C ILE A 425 -5.61 15.75 74.89
N ASN A 426 -5.70 16.88 74.19
CA ASN A 426 -6.96 17.37 73.60
C ASN A 426 -7.55 16.50 72.46
N MET A 427 -6.83 15.48 71.98
CA MET A 427 -7.21 14.66 70.81
C MET A 427 -7.72 13.25 71.18
N LYS A 428 -7.89 12.93 72.47
CA LYS A 428 -8.32 11.58 72.89
C LYS A 428 -9.65 11.50 73.65
N ASP A 429 -10.10 12.59 74.27
CA ASP A 429 -11.32 12.58 75.07
C ASP A 429 -12.62 12.81 74.25
N ALA A 430 -12.52 13.35 73.03
CA ALA A 430 -13.69 13.72 72.23
C ALA A 430 -14.38 12.54 71.52
N GLU A 431 -13.61 11.63 70.92
CA GLU A 431 -14.13 10.60 69.99
C GLU A 431 -14.70 9.36 70.70
N LEU A 432 -14.21 9.05 71.91
CA LEU A 432 -14.49 7.78 72.61
C LEU A 432 -15.89 7.72 73.24
N LEU A 433 -16.53 8.88 73.45
CA LEU A 433 -17.85 9.00 74.08
C LEU A 433 -19.00 8.78 73.09
N SER A 434 -19.04 9.53 71.99
CA SER A 434 -20.20 9.57 71.08
C SER A 434 -20.56 8.22 70.46
N ALA A 435 -19.56 7.40 70.12
CA ALA A 435 -19.77 6.18 69.32
C ALA A 435 -20.39 5.00 70.10
N LYS A 436 -20.57 5.08 71.43
CA LYS A 436 -21.00 3.95 72.27
C LYS A 436 -22.49 3.96 72.62
N GLU A 437 -23.12 5.13 72.65
CA GLU A 437 -24.50 5.27 73.14
C GLU A 437 -25.54 4.93 72.07
N GLU A 438 -25.30 5.31 70.81
CA GLU A 438 -26.21 5.07 69.68
C GLU A 438 -26.45 3.58 69.40
N ILE A 439 -25.37 2.79 69.31
CA ILE A 439 -25.41 1.35 69.01
C ILE A 439 -26.34 0.61 69.98
N SER A 440 -26.25 0.96 71.28
CA SER A 440 -26.97 0.30 72.36
C SER A 440 -28.49 0.51 72.33
N SER A 441 -29.00 1.44 71.53
CA SER A 441 -30.43 1.75 71.42
C SER A 441 -31.14 0.89 70.37
N LEU A 442 -30.60 0.83 69.15
CA LEU A 442 -31.21 0.27 67.96
C LEU A 442 -31.51 -1.24 68.08
N GLU A 443 -30.63 -2.01 68.73
CA GLU A 443 -30.76 -3.48 68.87
C GLU A 443 -32.05 -3.91 69.61
N ARG A 444 -32.54 -3.09 70.55
CA ARG A 444 -33.75 -3.38 71.33
C ARG A 444 -35.03 -3.18 70.53
N GLU A 445 -35.06 -2.19 69.65
CA GLU A 445 -36.25 -1.88 68.84
C GLU A 445 -36.48 -2.94 67.76
N PHE A 446 -35.42 -3.35 67.06
CA PHE A 446 -35.44 -4.46 66.09
C PHE A 446 -36.06 -5.75 66.66
N SER A 447 -35.75 -6.06 67.92
CA SER A 447 -36.22 -7.28 68.58
C SER A 447 -37.74 -7.26 68.86
N SER A 448 -38.31 -6.11 69.23
CA SER A 448 -39.77 -6.00 69.48
C SER A 448 -40.59 -6.01 68.19
N TYR A 449 -40.03 -5.45 67.11
CA TYR A 449 -40.66 -5.41 65.79
C TYR A 449 -40.90 -6.82 65.22
N LYS A 450 -39.87 -7.68 65.28
CA LYS A 450 -39.86 -9.03 64.68
C LYS A 450 -41.01 -9.94 65.14
N VAL A 451 -41.39 -9.89 66.42
CA VAL A 451 -42.45 -10.74 66.98
C VAL A 451 -43.84 -10.29 66.52
N ARG A 452 -44.07 -8.97 66.45
CA ARG A 452 -45.38 -8.40 66.07
C ARG A 452 -45.70 -8.64 64.60
N ALA A 453 -44.69 -8.64 63.73
CA ALA A 453 -44.83 -8.94 62.31
C ALA A 453 -45.39 -10.35 62.06
N HIS A 454 -44.85 -11.39 62.71
CA HIS A 454 -45.25 -12.78 62.47
C HIS A 454 -46.71 -13.09 62.80
N ALA A 455 -47.26 -12.51 63.87
CA ALA A 455 -48.67 -12.75 64.26
C ALA A 455 -49.67 -12.07 63.30
N LEU A 456 -49.27 -10.95 62.68
CA LEU A 456 -50.08 -10.25 61.69
C LEU A 456 -50.07 -10.99 60.33
N LEU A 457 -48.93 -11.59 59.99
CA LEU A 457 -48.72 -12.42 58.79
C LEU A 457 -49.74 -13.56 58.72
N GLN A 458 -49.77 -14.43 59.74
CA GLN A 458 -50.54 -15.68 59.72
C GLN A 458 -52.05 -15.48 59.61
N LYS A 459 -52.60 -14.36 60.11
CA LYS A 459 -54.02 -14.03 59.91
C LYS A 459 -54.28 -13.49 58.50
N LYS A 460 -53.34 -12.74 57.92
CA LYS A 460 -53.45 -12.27 56.54
C LYS A 460 -53.31 -13.42 55.53
N ASP A 461 -52.50 -14.43 55.81
CA ASP A 461 -52.34 -15.60 54.93
C ASP A 461 -53.68 -16.33 54.65
N ALA A 462 -54.57 -16.40 55.63
CA ALA A 462 -55.89 -17.05 55.48
C ALA A 462 -56.87 -16.21 54.64
N GLU A 463 -56.96 -14.89 54.90
CA GLU A 463 -57.78 -13.97 54.11
C GLU A 463 -57.25 -13.85 52.66
N LEU A 464 -55.92 -13.93 52.49
CA LEU A 464 -55.26 -13.89 51.19
C LEU A 464 -55.65 -15.05 50.27
N VAL A 465 -55.89 -16.28 50.76
CA VAL A 465 -56.22 -17.40 49.86
C VAL A 465 -57.59 -17.22 49.21
N ALA A 466 -58.61 -16.84 49.97
CA ALA A 466 -59.96 -16.64 49.41
C ALA A 466 -60.06 -15.38 48.52
N ALA A 467 -59.25 -14.35 48.78
CA ALA A 467 -59.10 -13.22 47.86
C ALA A 467 -58.36 -13.64 46.58
N LYS A 468 -57.22 -14.34 46.72
CA LYS A 468 -56.38 -14.82 45.61
C LYS A 468 -57.20 -15.54 44.56
N ASP A 469 -58.00 -16.55 44.89
CA ASP A 469 -58.64 -17.37 43.83
C ASP A 469 -59.59 -16.55 42.92
N SER A 470 -60.25 -15.52 43.45
CA SER A 470 -61.16 -14.64 42.69
C SER A 470 -60.46 -13.44 42.05
N GLU A 471 -59.44 -12.88 42.71
CA GLU A 471 -58.59 -11.82 42.17
C GLU A 471 -57.67 -12.35 41.07
N GLN A 472 -57.14 -13.57 41.21
CA GLN A 472 -56.32 -14.25 40.20
C GLN A 472 -57.11 -14.56 38.93
N LEU A 473 -58.36 -15.02 39.03
CA LEU A 473 -59.16 -15.27 37.82
C LEU A 473 -59.41 -13.98 37.02
N LYS A 474 -59.66 -12.85 37.70
CA LYS A 474 -59.78 -11.54 37.04
C LYS A 474 -58.44 -11.03 36.54
N ALA A 475 -57.38 -11.12 37.33
CA ALA A 475 -56.04 -10.73 36.92
C ALA A 475 -55.53 -11.57 35.75
N LEU A 476 -55.92 -12.84 35.63
CA LEU A 476 -55.63 -13.68 34.46
C LEU A 476 -56.45 -13.26 33.22
N GLU A 477 -57.70 -12.81 33.37
CA GLU A 477 -58.49 -12.29 32.26
C GLU A 477 -58.06 -10.87 31.84
N GLU A 478 -57.61 -10.05 32.79
CA GLU A 478 -57.06 -8.71 32.55
C GLU A 478 -55.66 -8.80 31.95
N THR A 479 -54.74 -9.59 32.52
CA THR A 479 -53.41 -9.81 31.91
C THR A 479 -53.47 -10.53 30.57
N LEU A 480 -54.46 -11.40 30.31
CA LEU A 480 -54.64 -11.97 28.98
C LEU A 480 -55.06 -10.91 27.96
N LYS A 481 -55.92 -9.95 28.33
CA LYS A 481 -56.27 -8.81 27.47
C LYS A 481 -55.12 -7.81 27.33
N GLU A 482 -54.32 -7.60 28.37
CA GLU A 482 -53.10 -6.80 28.29
C GLU A 482 -52.12 -7.46 27.32
N VAL A 483 -51.87 -8.77 27.43
CA VAL A 483 -51.06 -9.56 26.49
C VAL A 483 -51.64 -9.55 25.07
N GLU A 484 -52.95 -9.61 24.86
CA GLU A 484 -53.56 -9.47 23.52
C GLU A 484 -53.30 -8.07 22.93
N ASN A 485 -53.42 -7.00 23.72
CA ASN A 485 -53.12 -5.64 23.27
C ASN A 485 -51.60 -5.42 23.05
N GLU A 486 -50.75 -5.99 23.90
CA GLU A 486 -49.29 -5.99 23.73
C GLU A 486 -48.90 -6.74 22.44
N VAL A 487 -49.48 -7.91 22.16
CA VAL A 487 -49.26 -8.66 20.91
C VAL A 487 -49.71 -7.86 19.68
N LEU A 488 -50.80 -7.10 19.77
CA LEU A 488 -51.21 -6.18 18.70
C LEU A 488 -50.18 -5.04 18.53
N SER A 489 -49.77 -4.37 19.60
CA SER A 489 -48.72 -3.33 19.55
C SER A 489 -47.41 -3.86 18.97
N ILE A 490 -46.99 -5.06 19.40
CA ILE A 490 -45.78 -5.74 18.90
C ILE A 490 -45.91 -6.12 17.42
N THR A 491 -47.10 -6.48 16.92
CA THR A 491 -47.27 -6.74 15.48
C THR A 491 -47.30 -5.45 14.65
N GLU A 492 -47.91 -4.36 15.14
CA GLU A 492 -47.83 -3.03 14.50
C GLU A 492 -46.39 -2.48 14.49
N GLU A 493 -45.66 -2.61 15.60
CA GLU A 493 -44.24 -2.23 15.70
C GLU A 493 -43.34 -3.09 14.79
N ARG A 494 -43.59 -4.41 14.72
CA ARG A 494 -42.89 -5.32 13.79
C ARG A 494 -43.12 -4.92 12.34
N ASP A 495 -44.37 -4.67 11.95
CA ASP A 495 -44.72 -4.39 10.55
C ASP A 495 -44.22 -3.01 10.12
N LYS A 496 -44.23 -2.04 11.04
CA LYS A 496 -43.52 -0.76 10.86
C LYS A 496 -42.01 -0.96 10.73
N ALA A 497 -41.38 -1.75 11.60
CA ALA A 497 -39.94 -2.01 11.52
C ALA A 497 -39.54 -2.75 10.23
N LEU A 498 -40.41 -3.62 9.70
CA LEU A 498 -40.24 -4.25 8.39
C LEU A 498 -40.35 -3.21 7.25
N GLN A 499 -41.31 -2.28 7.32
CA GLN A 499 -41.44 -1.19 6.33
C GLN A 499 -40.26 -0.21 6.38
N ASP A 500 -39.80 0.16 7.57
CA ASP A 500 -38.61 1.02 7.78
C ASP A 500 -37.35 0.31 7.25
N LEU A 501 -37.20 -1.00 7.47
CA LEU A 501 -36.09 -1.81 6.95
C LEU A 501 -36.14 -1.96 5.42
N GLN A 502 -37.32 -2.19 4.82
CA GLN A 502 -37.48 -2.20 3.36
C GLN A 502 -37.15 -0.84 2.75
N SER A 503 -37.53 0.25 3.41
CA SER A 503 -37.21 1.61 2.98
C SER A 503 -35.70 1.90 3.07
N ALA A 504 -35.04 1.41 4.12
CA ALA A 504 -33.58 1.48 4.25
C ALA A 504 -32.85 0.67 3.18
N MET A 505 -33.32 -0.55 2.87
CA MET A 505 -32.78 -1.37 1.78
C MET A 505 -32.87 -0.65 0.42
N ALA A 506 -34.05 -0.14 0.06
CA ALA A 506 -34.25 0.59 -1.21
C ALA A 506 -33.37 1.86 -1.30
N ASN A 507 -33.14 2.56 -0.19
CA ASN A 507 -32.20 3.68 -0.13
C ASN A 507 -30.75 3.22 -0.35
N HIS A 508 -30.32 2.12 0.29
CA HIS A 508 -28.97 1.58 0.10
C HIS A 508 -28.74 1.03 -1.33
N GLU A 509 -29.73 0.37 -1.94
CA GLU A 509 -29.68 -0.04 -3.35
C GLU A 509 -29.50 1.17 -4.29
N LYS A 510 -30.23 2.26 -4.04
CA LYS A 510 -30.07 3.53 -4.77
C LYS A 510 -28.67 4.14 -4.56
N GLU A 511 -28.18 4.22 -3.33
CA GLU A 511 -26.83 4.74 -3.06
C GLU A 511 -25.73 3.86 -3.69
N LEU A 512 -25.93 2.54 -3.76
CA LEU A 512 -24.99 1.63 -4.43
C LEU A 512 -24.98 1.89 -5.94
N ALA A 513 -26.14 2.00 -6.58
CA ALA A 513 -26.23 2.38 -8.00
C ALA A 513 -25.59 3.76 -8.28
N GLU A 514 -25.80 4.75 -7.40
CA GLU A 514 -25.13 6.05 -7.49
C GLU A 514 -23.60 5.90 -7.37
N ARG A 515 -23.10 5.13 -6.40
CA ARG A 515 -21.67 4.84 -6.23
C ARG A 515 -21.07 4.14 -7.45
N ASP A 516 -21.78 3.17 -8.05
CA ASP A 516 -21.32 2.47 -9.26
C ASP A 516 -21.21 3.41 -10.47
N THR A 517 -22.17 4.33 -10.66
CA THR A 517 -22.06 5.33 -11.75
C THR A 517 -20.89 6.31 -11.55
N VAL A 518 -20.61 6.71 -10.30
CA VAL A 518 -19.43 7.52 -9.97
C VAL A 518 -18.14 6.73 -10.21
N LEU A 519 -18.12 5.45 -9.84
CA LEU A 519 -16.98 4.55 -9.97
C LEU A 519 -16.64 4.25 -11.44
N GLU A 520 -17.62 4.07 -12.32
CA GLU A 520 -17.38 3.95 -13.77
C GLU A 520 -16.92 5.28 -14.40
N ASN A 521 -17.44 6.42 -13.95
CA ASN A 521 -16.92 7.74 -14.38
C ASN A 521 -15.44 7.90 -13.98
N VAL A 522 -15.07 7.54 -12.74
CA VAL A 522 -13.67 7.56 -12.29
C VAL A 522 -12.80 6.58 -13.09
N LYS A 523 -13.27 5.35 -13.37
CA LYS A 523 -12.58 4.41 -14.28
C LYS A 523 -12.37 5.02 -15.67
N GLN A 524 -13.36 5.70 -16.23
CA GLN A 524 -13.24 6.34 -17.54
C GLN A 524 -12.24 7.51 -17.53
N GLN A 525 -12.21 8.29 -16.45
CA GLN A 525 -11.22 9.35 -16.25
C GLN A 525 -9.80 8.79 -16.15
N ILE A 526 -9.59 7.71 -15.38
CA ILE A 526 -8.31 6.99 -15.27
C ILE A 526 -7.84 6.53 -16.65
N ARG A 527 -8.69 5.83 -17.43
CA ARG A 527 -8.35 5.43 -18.81
C ARG A 527 -7.99 6.63 -19.71
N SER A 528 -8.64 7.77 -19.51
CA SER A 528 -8.31 9.00 -20.24
C SER A 528 -6.97 9.62 -19.85
N LEU A 529 -6.46 9.33 -18.65
CA LEU A 529 -5.15 9.76 -18.15
C LEU A 529 -4.06 8.77 -18.57
N GLU A 530 -4.33 7.46 -18.52
CA GLU A 530 -3.46 6.40 -19.05
C GLU A 530 -3.11 6.67 -20.53
N ILE A 531 -4.12 6.89 -21.38
CA ILE A 531 -3.92 7.22 -22.81
C ILE A 531 -3.08 8.50 -23.02
N LYS A 532 -3.24 9.51 -22.14
CA LYS A 532 -2.43 10.74 -22.20
C LYS A 532 -0.98 10.50 -21.76
N LEU A 533 -0.78 9.69 -20.73
CA LEU A 533 0.53 9.31 -20.23
C LEU A 533 1.29 8.49 -21.27
N ASP A 534 0.65 7.52 -21.91
CA ASP A 534 1.22 6.74 -23.00
C ASP A 534 1.58 7.62 -24.21
N SER A 535 0.71 8.57 -24.57
CA SER A 535 1.00 9.55 -25.62
C SER A 535 2.18 10.46 -25.27
N ALA A 536 2.32 10.89 -24.01
CA ALA A 536 3.43 11.71 -23.54
C ALA A 536 4.74 10.91 -23.48
N ASN A 537 4.70 9.68 -23.00
CA ASN A 537 5.84 8.75 -23.01
C ASN A 537 6.33 8.47 -24.44
N ALA A 538 5.40 8.21 -25.37
CA ALA A 538 5.70 7.99 -26.78
C ALA A 538 6.22 9.25 -27.50
N GLN A 539 5.91 10.45 -27.02
CA GLN A 539 6.53 11.69 -27.48
C GLN A 539 7.94 11.86 -26.90
N HIS A 540 8.11 11.73 -25.59
CA HIS A 540 9.41 11.84 -24.91
C HIS A 540 10.44 10.84 -25.43
N LEU A 541 10.03 9.61 -25.76
CA LEU A 541 10.90 8.62 -26.42
C LEU A 541 11.40 9.10 -27.80
N LYS A 542 10.51 9.64 -28.63
CA LYS A 542 10.88 10.20 -29.96
C LYS A 542 11.79 11.43 -29.84
N GLU A 543 11.54 12.28 -28.85
CA GLU A 543 12.40 13.43 -28.57
C GLU A 543 13.79 12.95 -28.10
N LYS A 544 13.86 11.96 -27.19
CA LYS A 544 15.12 11.34 -26.75
C LYS A 544 15.89 10.70 -27.92
N GLU A 545 15.21 10.01 -28.84
CA GLU A 545 15.81 9.47 -30.06
C GLU A 545 16.37 10.57 -30.96
N GLN A 546 15.62 11.67 -31.17
CA GLN A 546 16.08 12.82 -31.95
C GLN A 546 17.28 13.53 -31.32
N TRP A 547 17.29 13.73 -29.99
CA TRP A 547 18.44 14.28 -29.27
C TRP A 547 19.65 13.36 -29.35
N GLY A 548 19.47 12.04 -29.24
CA GLY A 548 20.55 11.06 -29.41
C GLY A 548 21.18 11.10 -30.81
N LEU A 549 20.36 11.12 -31.87
CA LEU A 549 20.82 11.27 -33.26
C LEU A 549 21.53 12.61 -33.50
N SER A 550 21.01 13.70 -32.92
CA SER A 550 21.63 15.03 -33.02
C SER A 550 22.98 15.08 -32.30
N LEU A 551 23.10 14.45 -31.12
CA LEU A 551 24.36 14.37 -30.38
C LEU A 551 25.39 13.54 -31.14
N GLN A 552 25.02 12.34 -31.61
CA GLN A 552 25.90 11.47 -32.40
C GLN A 552 26.42 12.18 -33.66
N ASN A 553 25.58 12.94 -34.35
CA ASN A 553 25.98 13.72 -35.53
C ASN A 553 26.98 14.84 -35.18
N VAL A 554 26.82 15.49 -34.02
CA VAL A 554 27.77 16.50 -33.51
C VAL A 554 29.10 15.85 -33.10
N GLU A 555 29.07 14.71 -32.42
CA GLU A 555 30.26 13.94 -32.04
C GLU A 555 31.05 13.45 -33.27
N GLU A 556 30.37 12.91 -34.29
CA GLU A 556 30.98 12.49 -35.55
C GLU A 556 31.61 13.67 -36.29
N THR A 557 30.91 14.81 -36.35
CA THR A 557 31.43 16.06 -36.95
C THR A 557 32.69 16.53 -36.23
N TRP A 558 32.73 16.47 -34.89
CA TRP A 558 33.94 16.82 -34.13
C TRP A 558 35.05 15.79 -34.27
N ARG A 559 34.74 14.48 -34.35
CA ARG A 559 35.74 13.43 -34.60
C ARG A 559 36.46 13.66 -35.93
N ILE A 560 35.70 13.80 -37.02
CA ILE A 560 36.22 14.09 -38.36
C ILE A 560 37.07 15.37 -38.35
N ARG A 561 36.63 16.42 -37.65
CA ARG A 561 37.39 17.68 -37.53
C ARG A 561 38.71 17.50 -36.77
N CYS A 562 38.72 16.73 -35.68
CA CYS A 562 39.91 16.42 -34.91
C CYS A 562 40.89 15.52 -35.69
N GLU A 563 40.39 14.57 -36.48
CA GLU A 563 41.20 13.75 -37.39
C GLU A 563 41.82 14.59 -38.51
N ALA A 564 41.07 15.51 -39.13
CA ALA A 564 41.57 16.45 -40.12
C ALA A 564 42.68 17.35 -39.54
N MET A 565 42.48 17.92 -38.34
CA MET A 565 43.50 18.74 -37.67
C MET A 565 44.74 17.93 -37.26
N LYS A 566 44.61 16.64 -36.92
CA LYS A 566 45.78 15.76 -36.70
C LYS A 566 46.56 15.55 -37.99
N ALA A 567 45.89 15.20 -39.09
CA ALA A 567 46.52 15.00 -40.39
C ALA A 567 47.21 16.27 -40.92
N GLU A 568 46.62 17.45 -40.69
CA GLU A 568 47.24 18.73 -41.02
C GLU A 568 48.50 19.00 -40.17
N ASN A 569 48.44 18.79 -38.85
CA ASN A 569 49.59 18.94 -37.96
C ASN A 569 50.72 17.93 -38.25
N GLU A 570 50.39 16.69 -38.62
CA GLU A 570 51.38 15.70 -39.05
C GLU A 570 52.03 16.09 -40.39
N ALA A 571 51.25 16.65 -41.33
CA ALA A 571 51.75 17.16 -42.60
C ALA A 571 52.63 18.41 -42.46
N THR A 572 52.35 19.31 -41.50
CA THR A 572 53.23 20.45 -41.20
C THR A 572 54.49 20.00 -40.46
N ALA A 573 54.36 19.19 -39.41
CA ALA A 573 55.51 18.69 -38.63
C ALA A 573 56.50 17.89 -39.49
N THR A 574 56.02 17.01 -40.37
CA THR A 574 56.89 16.27 -41.30
C THR A 574 57.60 17.20 -42.29
N LYS A 575 56.91 18.22 -42.81
CA LYS A 575 57.47 19.23 -43.72
C LYS A 575 58.53 20.12 -43.05
N ASP A 576 58.31 20.52 -41.79
CA ASP A 576 59.27 21.35 -41.06
C ASP A 576 60.49 20.53 -40.61
N MET A 577 60.31 19.28 -40.15
CA MET A 577 61.41 18.34 -39.92
C MET A 577 62.25 18.08 -41.19
N GLN A 578 61.60 17.94 -42.36
CA GLN A 578 62.27 17.81 -43.67
C GLN A 578 63.12 19.05 -44.00
N LYS A 579 62.64 20.26 -43.64
CA LYS A 579 63.35 21.53 -43.83
C LYS A 579 64.56 21.66 -42.90
N GLU A 580 64.39 21.39 -41.61
CA GLU A 580 65.49 21.40 -40.63
C GLU A 580 66.58 20.40 -40.99
N LEU A 581 66.21 19.22 -41.49
CA LEU A 581 67.16 18.21 -41.97
C LEU A 581 68.05 18.74 -43.11
N GLU A 582 67.47 19.40 -44.12
CA GLU A 582 68.26 19.93 -45.24
C GLU A 582 69.08 21.17 -44.84
N GLU A 583 68.56 22.03 -43.95
CA GLU A 583 69.35 23.12 -43.35
C GLU A 583 70.55 22.59 -42.56
N LEU A 584 70.36 21.59 -41.71
CA LEU A 584 71.44 20.96 -40.93
C LEU A 584 72.47 20.31 -41.86
N LYS A 585 72.01 19.60 -42.89
CA LYS A 585 72.84 19.01 -43.95
C LYS A 585 73.63 20.07 -44.73
N GLN A 586 73.08 21.27 -44.93
CA GLN A 586 73.80 22.41 -45.51
C GLN A 586 74.85 22.98 -44.55
N ARG A 587 74.54 23.10 -43.24
CA ARG A 587 75.52 23.50 -42.21
C ARG A 587 76.67 22.48 -42.11
N CYS A 588 76.38 21.18 -42.14
CA CYS A 588 77.40 20.13 -42.16
C CYS A 588 78.29 20.16 -43.43
N LYS A 589 77.74 20.51 -44.60
CA LYS A 589 78.55 20.77 -45.81
C LYS A 589 79.50 21.97 -45.60
N LYS A 590 79.01 23.07 -45.03
CA LYS A 590 79.82 24.27 -44.72
C LYS A 590 80.97 23.95 -43.74
N MET A 591 80.67 23.29 -42.62
CA MET A 591 81.67 22.84 -41.64
C MET A 591 82.74 21.94 -42.28
N LYS A 592 82.38 21.03 -43.19
CA LYS A 592 83.38 20.20 -43.90
C LYS A 592 84.29 21.01 -44.81
N GLY A 593 83.77 22.05 -45.48
CA GLY A 593 84.59 22.99 -46.26
C GLY A 593 85.53 23.82 -45.38
N GLU A 594 85.05 24.26 -44.21
CA GLU A 594 85.88 24.98 -43.23
C GLU A 594 86.99 24.09 -42.68
N HIS A 595 86.69 22.85 -42.26
CA HIS A 595 87.69 21.86 -41.85
C HIS A 595 88.73 21.56 -42.93
N ALA A 596 88.33 21.46 -44.21
CA ALA A 596 89.29 21.33 -45.31
C ALA A 596 90.21 22.56 -45.39
N SER A 597 89.66 23.78 -45.35
CA SER A 597 90.48 25.01 -45.39
C SER A 597 91.40 25.19 -44.19
N PHE A 598 91.05 24.64 -43.01
CA PHE A 598 91.95 24.56 -41.85
C PHE A 598 93.05 23.52 -42.04
N HIS A 599 92.77 22.38 -42.71
CA HIS A 599 93.79 21.40 -43.07
C HIS A 599 94.77 22.01 -44.08
N ASP A 600 94.27 22.62 -45.16
CA ASP A 600 95.07 23.34 -46.16
C ASP A 600 95.94 24.43 -45.53
N LEU A 601 95.50 25.06 -44.43
CA LEU A 601 96.28 26.04 -43.68
C LEU A 601 97.34 25.39 -42.78
N ALA A 602 96.97 24.30 -42.08
CA ALA A 602 97.89 23.54 -41.24
C ALA A 602 99.04 22.93 -42.07
N ASP A 603 98.74 22.36 -43.23
CA ASP A 603 99.74 21.78 -44.15
C ASP A 603 100.72 22.85 -44.62
N ARG A 604 100.24 24.03 -45.06
CA ARG A 604 101.12 25.17 -45.42
C ARG A 604 101.95 25.70 -44.24
N MET A 605 101.40 25.67 -43.02
CA MET A 605 102.18 26.01 -41.83
C MET A 605 103.24 24.95 -41.49
N ILE A 606 102.98 23.68 -41.78
CA ILE A 606 103.98 22.61 -41.64
C ILE A 606 105.08 22.79 -42.70
N GLU A 607 104.73 23.03 -43.97
CA GLU A 607 105.69 23.34 -45.04
C GLU A 607 106.59 24.55 -44.70
N GLU A 608 106.01 25.64 -44.17
CA GLU A 608 106.76 26.82 -43.73
C GLU A 608 107.67 26.49 -42.53
N LYS A 609 107.24 25.63 -41.60
CA LYS A 609 108.07 25.20 -40.47
C LYS A 609 109.16 24.22 -40.88
N ASP A 610 108.94 23.34 -41.84
CA ASP A 610 109.97 22.44 -42.37
C ASP A 610 111.02 23.20 -43.18
N TYR A 611 110.62 24.28 -43.88
CA TYR A 611 111.56 25.22 -44.49
C TYR A 611 112.40 25.98 -43.45
N GLU A 612 111.77 26.47 -42.38
CA GLU A 612 112.46 27.12 -41.25
C GLU A 612 113.41 26.16 -40.52
N ILE A 613 112.99 24.92 -40.26
CA ILE A 613 113.82 23.86 -39.67
C ILE A 613 115.01 23.54 -40.59
N SER A 614 114.80 23.48 -41.91
CA SER A 614 115.87 23.29 -42.88
C SER A 614 116.92 24.42 -42.83
N ARG A 615 116.46 25.68 -42.77
CA ARG A 615 117.35 26.85 -42.58
C ARG A 615 118.12 26.76 -41.26
N LEU A 616 117.43 26.50 -40.15
CA LEU A 616 118.04 26.38 -38.83
C LEU A 616 119.02 25.21 -38.73
N LEU A 617 118.82 24.12 -39.48
CA LEU A 617 119.77 23.00 -39.56
C LEU A 617 121.06 23.39 -40.29
N ASP A 618 120.99 24.14 -41.40
CA ASP A 618 122.18 24.66 -42.07
C ASP A 618 122.89 25.74 -41.23
N GLU A 619 122.16 26.60 -40.51
CA GLU A 619 122.74 27.53 -39.52
C GLU A 619 123.41 26.78 -38.35
N ASN A 620 122.80 25.72 -37.82
CA ASN A 620 123.38 24.88 -36.77
C ASN A 620 124.63 24.14 -37.25
N LYS A 621 124.66 23.71 -38.52
CA LYS A 621 125.81 23.08 -39.18
C LYS A 621 126.98 24.07 -39.35
N ASN A 622 126.71 25.32 -39.71
CA ASN A 622 127.70 26.39 -39.73
C ASN A 622 128.24 26.70 -38.31
N LEU A 623 127.37 26.75 -37.29
CA LEU A 623 127.77 26.90 -35.88
C LEU A 623 128.60 25.71 -35.38
N ARG A 624 128.28 24.47 -35.78
CA ARG A 624 129.07 23.28 -35.45
C ARG A 624 130.46 23.30 -36.08
N GLN A 625 130.61 23.82 -37.30
CA GLN A 625 131.94 24.08 -37.88
C GLN A 625 132.72 25.13 -37.06
N SER A 626 132.06 26.18 -36.59
CA SER A 626 132.67 27.20 -35.72
C SER A 626 133.02 26.71 -34.30
N LEU A 627 132.57 25.51 -33.89
CA LEU A 627 132.78 24.95 -32.55
C LEU A 627 133.75 23.76 -32.51
N GLN A 628 134.33 23.35 -33.65
CA GLN A 628 135.28 22.22 -33.71
C GLN A 628 136.69 22.51 -33.16
N SER A 629 136.91 23.64 -32.47
CA SER A 629 138.23 24.09 -32.00
C SER A 629 138.43 24.09 -30.47
N ARG A 630 137.81 23.16 -29.71
CA ARG A 630 138.21 22.83 -28.31
C ARG A 630 137.72 21.42 -27.88
N PRO A 631 138.52 20.62 -27.13
CA PRO A 631 138.19 19.24 -26.71
C PRO A 631 137.46 19.14 -25.32
N PRO A 632 136.99 17.95 -24.87
CA PRO A 632 135.61 17.77 -24.38
C PRO A 632 135.42 17.32 -22.90
N VAL A 633 134.16 17.30 -22.44
CA VAL A 633 133.63 16.62 -21.23
C VAL A 633 132.19 16.13 -21.49
N ASP A 634 131.76 15.05 -20.83
CA ASP A 634 130.54 14.24 -21.10
C ASP A 634 129.30 14.48 -20.19
N GLN A 635 128.16 13.89 -20.61
CA GLN A 635 126.99 13.43 -19.80
C GLN A 635 126.12 14.52 -19.10
N ASN A 636 124.83 14.31 -18.76
CA ASN A 636 124.10 13.08 -18.40
C ASN A 636 122.57 13.13 -18.75
N ASP A 637 121.85 12.02 -18.52
CA ASP A 637 120.49 11.74 -19.02
C ASP A 637 119.28 11.98 -18.04
N ASN A 638 118.07 11.76 -18.60
CA ASN A 638 116.81 11.31 -17.97
C ASN A 638 115.91 12.30 -17.18
N TYR A 639 114.60 12.31 -17.49
CA TYR A 639 113.64 11.34 -16.92
C TYR A 639 112.33 11.24 -17.74
N THR A 640 111.42 10.33 -17.35
CA THR A 640 110.53 9.62 -18.30
C THR A 640 109.13 9.32 -17.74
N THR A 641 108.17 9.12 -18.65
CA THR A 641 106.94 8.31 -18.51
C THR A 641 105.72 8.90 -17.76
N GLY A 642 104.55 8.83 -18.41
CA GLY A 642 103.21 8.90 -17.83
C GLY A 642 102.19 8.22 -18.76
N LEU A 643 101.32 7.34 -18.26
CA LEU A 643 100.55 6.37 -19.07
C LEU A 643 99.03 6.44 -18.82
N HIS A 644 98.24 6.02 -19.82
CA HIS A 644 96.78 5.82 -19.83
C HIS A 644 96.10 5.46 -18.49
N LYS A 645 94.96 6.11 -18.21
CA LYS A 645 93.65 5.44 -18.00
C LYS A 645 92.48 6.42 -17.83
N LEU A 646 91.32 6.14 -18.45
CA LEU A 646 90.02 6.16 -17.74
C LEU A 646 88.91 5.45 -18.53
N ASP A 647 88.51 4.26 -18.08
CA ASP A 647 87.18 3.68 -18.31
C ASP A 647 86.49 3.60 -16.95
N SER A 648 85.51 4.46 -16.67
CA SER A 648 84.85 4.51 -15.34
C SER A 648 83.45 5.16 -15.28
N THR A 649 82.98 5.84 -16.33
CA THR A 649 81.78 6.70 -16.26
C THR A 649 80.44 5.98 -16.35
N ASN A 650 80.37 4.77 -16.92
CA ASN A 650 79.11 4.11 -17.26
C ASN A 650 78.27 3.62 -16.05
N LEU A 651 78.83 3.60 -14.84
CA LEU A 651 78.11 3.17 -13.63
C LEU A 651 77.22 4.27 -13.02
N SER A 652 77.40 5.54 -13.39
CA SER A 652 76.68 6.65 -12.76
C SER A 652 75.32 6.98 -13.36
N SER A 653 75.08 6.68 -14.64
CA SER A 653 73.81 7.03 -15.33
C SER A 653 72.66 6.12 -14.89
N SER A 654 72.92 4.81 -14.87
CA SER A 654 71.90 3.80 -14.57
C SER A 654 71.24 3.96 -13.20
N VAL A 655 71.99 4.44 -12.20
CA VAL A 655 71.46 4.71 -10.85
C VAL A 655 70.52 5.91 -10.85
N ALA A 656 70.85 6.98 -11.59
CA ALA A 656 70.00 8.16 -11.70
C ALA A 656 68.68 7.86 -12.45
N GLU A 657 68.75 7.09 -13.54
CA GLU A 657 67.59 6.64 -14.31
C GLU A 657 66.61 5.82 -13.45
N GLN A 658 67.12 4.89 -12.63
CA GLN A 658 66.30 4.11 -11.69
C GLN A 658 65.64 4.99 -10.62
N GLN A 659 66.34 6.01 -10.12
CA GLN A 659 65.78 6.95 -9.14
C GLN A 659 64.69 7.85 -9.74
N ILE A 660 64.86 8.29 -10.99
CA ILE A 660 63.84 9.05 -11.74
C ILE A 660 62.59 8.19 -11.97
N LEU A 661 62.75 6.94 -12.40
CA LEU A 661 61.62 6.00 -12.59
C LEU A 661 60.83 5.75 -11.30
N LEU A 662 61.51 5.63 -10.15
CA LEU A 662 60.84 5.44 -8.86
C LEU A 662 60.05 6.68 -8.42
N LEU A 663 60.60 7.88 -8.63
CA LEU A 663 59.92 9.14 -8.35
C LEU A 663 58.72 9.37 -9.27
N ALA A 664 58.87 9.10 -10.58
CA ALA A 664 57.77 9.17 -11.54
C ALA A 664 56.62 8.21 -11.19
N ARG A 665 56.94 6.99 -10.72
CA ARG A 665 55.93 6.04 -10.23
C ARG A 665 55.20 6.55 -9.00
N GLN A 666 55.91 7.11 -8.00
CA GLN A 666 55.26 7.72 -6.83
C GLN A 666 54.40 8.93 -7.19
N GLN A 667 54.82 9.72 -8.19
CA GLN A 667 54.04 10.86 -8.66
C GLN A 667 52.73 10.41 -9.31
N ALA A 668 52.79 9.44 -10.23
CA ALA A 668 51.62 8.86 -10.86
C ALA A 668 50.64 8.23 -9.84
N GLN A 669 51.13 7.58 -8.78
CA GLN A 669 50.28 7.04 -7.72
C GLN A 669 49.55 8.14 -6.93
N ARG A 670 50.22 9.25 -6.58
CA ARG A 670 49.54 10.40 -5.92
C ARG A 670 48.53 11.08 -6.85
N GLU A 671 48.83 11.20 -8.13
CA GLU A 671 47.92 11.77 -9.13
C GLU A 671 46.70 10.87 -9.36
N GLU A 672 46.88 9.54 -9.31
CA GLU A 672 45.77 8.58 -9.34
C GLU A 672 44.91 8.66 -8.07
N GLU A 673 45.51 8.68 -6.88
CA GLU A 673 44.79 8.85 -5.59
C GLU A 673 44.00 10.18 -5.55
N LEU A 674 44.60 11.28 -6.03
CA LEU A 674 43.91 12.57 -6.17
C LEU A 674 42.76 12.51 -7.18
N ALA A 675 42.94 11.86 -8.33
CA ALA A 675 41.88 11.70 -9.33
C ALA A 675 40.73 10.80 -8.83
N GLN A 676 41.04 9.76 -8.04
CA GLN A 676 40.02 8.93 -7.38
C GLN A 676 39.25 9.74 -6.33
N SER A 677 39.94 10.53 -5.50
CA SER A 677 39.32 11.44 -4.51
C SER A 677 38.42 12.48 -5.18
N GLN A 678 38.88 13.13 -6.26
CA GLN A 678 38.09 14.11 -7.02
C GLN A 678 36.83 13.49 -7.63
N ARG A 679 36.90 12.27 -8.19
CA ARG A 679 35.71 11.56 -8.68
C ARG A 679 34.71 11.25 -7.56
N HIS A 680 35.19 10.85 -6.38
CA HIS A 680 34.33 10.57 -5.24
C HIS A 680 33.65 11.85 -4.70
N ILE A 681 34.38 12.98 -4.65
CA ILE A 681 33.82 14.29 -4.29
C ILE A 681 32.72 14.70 -5.27
N LEU A 682 32.96 14.56 -6.58
CA LEU A 682 31.95 14.89 -7.60
C LEU A 682 30.69 14.02 -7.48
N ALA A 683 30.84 12.71 -7.25
CA ALA A 683 29.70 11.80 -7.05
C ALA A 683 28.88 12.17 -5.80
N LEU A 684 29.55 12.51 -4.69
CA LEU A 684 28.87 12.98 -3.47
C LEU A 684 28.20 14.35 -3.66
N GLN A 685 28.74 15.22 -4.52
CA GLN A 685 28.11 16.50 -4.87
C GLN A 685 26.84 16.29 -5.71
N GLU A 686 26.87 15.38 -6.69
CA GLU A 686 25.70 14.99 -7.49
C GLU A 686 24.60 14.36 -6.62
N GLU A 687 24.97 13.49 -5.68
CA GLU A 687 24.07 12.89 -4.68
C GLU A 687 23.45 13.95 -3.74
N ILE A 688 24.23 14.93 -3.27
CA ILE A 688 23.72 16.04 -2.45
C ILE A 688 22.77 16.93 -3.26
N GLU A 689 23.08 17.25 -4.52
CA GLU A 689 22.18 18.00 -5.39
C GLU A 689 20.88 17.24 -5.70
N GLU A 690 20.92 15.91 -5.76
CA GLU A 690 19.74 15.04 -5.91
C GLU A 690 18.87 15.07 -4.65
N LEU A 691 19.46 14.82 -3.47
CA LEU A 691 18.77 14.89 -2.18
C LEU A 691 18.19 16.29 -1.91
N GLU A 692 18.86 17.36 -2.34
CA GLU A 692 18.30 18.72 -2.30
C GLU A 692 17.11 18.89 -3.24
N ARG A 693 17.16 18.33 -4.46
CA ARG A 693 16.03 18.36 -5.42
C ARG A 693 14.83 17.60 -4.85
N GLU A 694 15.04 16.41 -4.29
CA GLU A 694 13.99 15.62 -3.63
C GLU A 694 13.41 16.35 -2.40
N ASN A 695 14.24 16.91 -1.53
CA ASN A 695 13.79 17.61 -0.33
C ASN A 695 12.98 18.88 -0.67
N ARG A 696 13.37 19.62 -1.72
CA ARG A 696 12.58 20.74 -2.26
C ARG A 696 11.22 20.26 -2.80
N LEU A 697 11.15 19.11 -3.46
CA LEU A 697 9.90 18.52 -3.96
C LEU A 697 9.01 18.02 -2.81
N HIS A 698 9.57 17.31 -1.83
CA HIS A 698 8.85 16.89 -0.61
C HIS A 698 8.32 18.10 0.17
N SER A 699 9.09 19.18 0.28
CA SER A 699 8.64 20.43 0.91
C SER A 699 7.44 21.06 0.18
N GLN A 700 7.41 21.01 -1.16
CA GLN A 700 6.27 21.48 -1.95
C GLN A 700 5.04 20.57 -1.79
N GLN A 701 5.23 19.25 -1.81
CA GLN A 701 4.16 18.27 -1.58
C GLN A 701 3.59 18.41 -0.17
N GLU A 702 4.43 18.55 0.85
CA GLU A 702 4.00 18.74 2.25
C GLU A 702 3.25 20.07 2.41
N ALA A 703 3.69 21.15 1.75
CA ALA A 703 2.96 22.41 1.73
C ALA A 703 1.57 22.27 1.07
N MET A 704 1.48 21.58 -0.07
CA MET A 704 0.22 21.32 -0.78
C MET A 704 -0.74 20.45 0.07
N LEU A 705 -0.23 19.37 0.67
CA LEU A 705 -0.99 18.51 1.57
C LEU A 705 -1.44 19.27 2.84
N LYS A 706 -0.60 20.15 3.40
CA LYS A 706 -0.98 21.03 4.51
C LYS A 706 -2.06 22.04 4.11
N THR A 707 -2.04 22.59 2.89
CA THR A 707 -3.14 23.45 2.41
C THR A 707 -4.43 22.65 2.20
N GLU A 708 -4.36 21.44 1.66
CA GLU A 708 -5.55 20.66 1.37
C GLU A 708 -6.17 20.03 2.62
N LEU A 709 -5.37 19.59 3.59
CA LEU A 709 -5.84 19.21 4.92
C LEU A 709 -6.56 20.38 5.61
N ARG A 710 -6.01 21.60 5.52
CA ARG A 710 -6.69 22.82 6.00
C ARG A 710 -8.00 23.11 5.25
N ASN A 711 -8.07 22.85 3.95
CA ASN A 711 -9.31 22.99 3.17
C ASN A 711 -10.36 21.97 3.60
N MET A 712 -9.98 20.71 3.79
CA MET A 712 -10.85 19.63 4.25
C MET A 712 -11.30 19.82 5.71
N GLU A 713 -10.47 20.42 6.56
CA GLU A 713 -10.91 20.88 7.88
C GLU A 713 -11.94 22.00 7.80
N ARG A 714 -11.77 22.98 6.89
CA ARG A 714 -12.72 24.08 6.70
C ARG A 714 -14.06 23.56 6.17
N SER A 715 -14.07 22.65 5.18
CA SER A 715 -15.31 22.07 4.63
C SER A 715 -16.06 21.27 5.70
N LYS A 716 -15.38 20.34 6.39
CA LYS A 716 -15.98 19.56 7.48
C LYS A 716 -16.54 20.42 8.62
N LYS A 717 -15.90 21.56 8.93
CA LYS A 717 -16.41 22.53 9.92
C LYS A 717 -17.61 23.34 9.40
N ARG A 718 -17.76 23.54 8.08
CA ARG A 718 -18.95 24.18 7.45
C ARG A 718 -20.17 23.26 7.44
N GLU A 719 -19.98 21.94 7.31
CA GLU A 719 -21.07 20.93 7.31
C GLU A 719 -21.91 20.94 8.60
N GLY A 720 -21.30 21.29 9.74
CA GLY A 720 -21.97 21.39 11.05
C GLY A 720 -22.59 22.75 11.39
N VAL A 721 -22.65 23.70 10.45
CA VAL A 721 -23.15 25.07 10.70
C VAL A 721 -24.68 25.12 10.55
N ASP A 722 -25.37 25.64 11.57
CA ASP A 722 -26.79 26.00 11.41
C ASP A 722 -26.94 27.16 10.41
N MET A 723 -27.47 26.83 9.24
CA MET A 723 -27.77 27.78 8.18
C MET A 723 -28.86 28.78 8.58
N THR A 724 -29.68 28.47 9.58
CA THR A 724 -30.68 29.39 10.15
C THR A 724 -30.00 30.51 10.94
N TYR A 725 -29.09 30.16 11.85
CA TYR A 725 -28.26 31.11 12.57
C TYR A 725 -27.39 31.94 11.62
N LEU A 726 -26.70 31.31 10.65
CA LEU A 726 -25.90 32.03 9.65
C LEU A 726 -26.76 33.01 8.84
N LYS A 727 -27.95 32.58 8.38
CA LYS A 727 -28.93 33.45 7.70
C LYS A 727 -29.31 34.65 8.56
N ASN A 728 -29.56 34.45 9.86
CA ASN A 728 -29.94 35.53 10.78
C ASN A 728 -28.78 36.50 11.03
N VAL A 729 -27.53 36.01 11.13
CA VAL A 729 -26.33 36.85 11.23
C VAL A 729 -26.10 37.68 9.94
N ILE A 730 -26.33 37.08 8.76
CA ILE A 730 -26.25 37.78 7.47
C ILE A 730 -27.39 38.79 7.30
N LEU A 731 -28.62 38.47 7.70
CA LEU A 731 -29.74 39.43 7.75
C LEU A 731 -29.39 40.62 8.64
N LYS A 732 -28.89 40.37 9.86
CA LYS A 732 -28.47 41.44 10.76
C LYS A 732 -27.35 42.30 10.15
N LEU A 733 -26.37 41.69 9.47
CA LEU A 733 -25.33 42.43 8.74
C LEU A 733 -25.91 43.37 7.67
N LEU A 734 -26.92 42.93 6.92
CA LEU A 734 -27.59 43.69 5.87
C LEU A 734 -28.54 44.79 6.40
N GLU A 735 -29.07 44.59 7.62
CA GLU A 735 -29.97 45.50 8.34
C GLU A 735 -29.23 46.60 9.13
N THR A 736 -28.19 46.23 9.91
CA THR A 736 -27.48 47.16 10.79
C THR A 736 -26.21 47.74 10.17
N GLY A 737 -25.59 47.05 9.21
CA GLY A 737 -24.30 47.45 8.63
C GLY A 737 -23.11 47.27 9.57
N GLU A 738 -23.24 46.53 10.68
CA GLU A 738 -22.20 46.32 11.70
C GLU A 738 -21.09 45.35 11.23
N VAL A 739 -20.43 45.66 10.10
CA VAL A 739 -19.44 44.76 9.45
C VAL A 739 -18.30 44.39 10.39
N GLU A 740 -17.76 45.33 11.15
CA GLU A 740 -16.64 45.08 12.08
C GLU A 740 -16.96 44.06 13.18
N VAL A 741 -18.24 43.95 13.58
CA VAL A 741 -18.70 43.04 14.64
C VAL A 741 -19.18 41.70 14.06
N LEU A 742 -19.86 41.73 12.91
CA LEU A 742 -20.54 40.57 12.34
C LEU A 742 -19.68 39.80 11.31
N LEU A 743 -18.73 40.45 10.62
CA LEU A 743 -17.80 39.78 9.71
C LEU A 743 -16.90 38.75 10.42
N PRO A 744 -16.35 38.99 11.63
CA PRO A 744 -15.64 37.97 12.39
C PRO A 744 -16.51 36.74 12.71
N VAL A 745 -17.79 36.95 13.03
CA VAL A 745 -18.75 35.86 13.30
C VAL A 745 -19.04 35.07 12.02
N ILE A 746 -19.28 35.75 10.89
CA ILE A 746 -19.50 35.10 9.59
C ILE A 746 -18.27 34.32 9.14
N GLY A 747 -17.07 34.90 9.27
CA GLY A 747 -15.82 34.21 8.93
C GLY A 747 -15.47 33.06 9.87
N MET A 748 -15.94 33.08 11.13
CA MET A 748 -15.85 31.93 12.04
C MET A 748 -16.82 30.80 11.64
N LEU A 749 -18.08 31.13 11.31
CA LEU A 749 -19.06 30.15 10.83
C LEU A 749 -18.64 29.53 9.49
N LEU A 750 -18.32 30.38 8.50
CA LEU A 750 -17.90 29.96 7.17
C LEU A 750 -16.41 29.58 7.08
N GLN A 751 -15.67 29.56 8.19
CA GLN A 751 -14.26 29.15 8.26
C GLN A 751 -13.41 29.81 7.16
N PHE A 752 -13.44 31.14 7.11
CA PHE A 752 -12.62 31.94 6.19
C PHE A 752 -11.13 31.78 6.53
N SER A 753 -10.30 31.74 5.49
CA SER A 753 -8.85 31.92 5.62
C SER A 753 -8.50 33.35 6.09
N PRO A 754 -7.30 33.57 6.64
CA PRO A 754 -6.82 34.92 6.95
C PRO A 754 -6.86 35.87 5.74
N GLU A 755 -6.59 35.34 4.55
CA GLU A 755 -6.63 36.06 3.28
C GLU A 755 -8.06 36.46 2.87
N GLU A 756 -9.05 35.58 3.03
CA GLU A 756 -10.46 35.88 2.77
C GLU A 756 -10.99 36.91 3.78
N MET A 757 -10.62 36.78 5.06
CA MET A 757 -10.95 37.77 6.10
C MET A 757 -10.36 39.15 5.77
N GLN A 758 -9.07 39.21 5.41
CA GLN A 758 -8.42 40.46 4.99
C GLN A 758 -9.04 41.04 3.72
N LYS A 759 -9.38 40.23 2.71
CA LYS A 759 -10.07 40.68 1.50
C LYS A 759 -11.44 41.30 1.82
N CYS A 760 -12.21 40.70 2.72
CA CYS A 760 -13.50 41.25 3.15
C CYS A 760 -13.35 42.57 3.93
N GLN A 761 -12.37 42.66 4.83
CA GLN A 761 -12.04 43.89 5.57
C GLN A 761 -11.57 45.01 4.63
N GLN A 762 -10.66 44.72 3.71
CA GLN A 762 -10.17 45.67 2.70
C GLN A 762 -11.30 46.14 1.78
N ALA A 763 -12.16 45.23 1.29
CA ALA A 763 -13.31 45.58 0.47
C ALA A 763 -14.33 46.46 1.22
N TYR A 764 -14.46 46.30 2.54
CA TYR A 764 -15.27 47.18 3.38
C TYR A 764 -14.63 48.57 3.49
N HIS A 765 -13.39 48.68 3.98
CA HIS A 765 -12.70 49.96 4.17
C HIS A 765 -12.58 50.78 2.88
N ASN A 766 -12.21 50.14 1.76
CA ASN A 766 -12.15 50.77 0.44
C ASN A 766 -13.51 51.31 -0.04
N SER A 767 -14.63 50.89 0.56
CA SER A 767 -15.98 51.37 0.26
C SER A 767 -16.49 52.45 1.23
N THR A 768 -15.70 52.76 2.27
CA THR A 768 -15.97 53.80 3.29
C THR A 768 -15.18 55.07 3.01
N ASP A 769 -14.03 54.99 2.32
CA ASP A 769 -13.17 56.13 1.93
C ASP A 769 -13.73 57.02 0.78
N VAL A 770 -15.03 56.90 0.45
CA VAL A 770 -15.70 57.84 -0.46
C VAL A 770 -16.24 59.03 0.36
N PRO A 771 -15.75 60.26 0.15
CA PRO A 771 -16.08 61.39 1.03
C PRO A 771 -17.56 61.82 0.91
N PRO A 772 -18.19 62.27 2.01
CA PRO A 772 -19.59 62.68 2.01
C PRO A 772 -19.79 63.99 1.24
N ASN A 773 -20.59 63.95 0.18
CA ASN A 773 -21.02 65.14 -0.55
C ASN A 773 -22.20 65.80 0.20
N PRO A 774 -22.15 67.09 0.60
CA PRO A 774 -23.04 67.63 1.62
C PRO A 774 -24.41 68.08 1.07
N ALA A 775 -25.39 67.17 0.98
CA ALA A 775 -26.72 67.50 0.46
C ALA A 775 -27.94 66.62 0.91
N SER A 776 -28.06 66.23 2.19
CA SER A 776 -29.38 65.96 2.82
C SER A 776 -29.32 65.66 4.32
N ASP A 777 -29.89 66.52 5.16
CA ASP A 777 -30.14 66.24 6.59
C ASP A 777 -31.44 65.46 6.79
N THR A 778 -31.35 64.15 7.02
CA THR A 778 -32.39 63.38 7.74
C THR A 778 -31.73 62.29 8.58
N SER A 779 -31.99 62.29 9.90
CA SER A 779 -31.42 61.29 10.80
C SER A 779 -32.16 59.94 10.72
N GLY A 780 -31.39 58.85 10.64
CA GLY A 780 -31.85 57.50 11.00
C GLY A 780 -32.00 56.49 9.87
N SER A 781 -31.87 55.21 10.25
CA SER A 781 -31.90 54.01 9.42
C SER A 781 -30.65 53.75 8.56
N GLY A 782 -30.29 52.47 8.43
CA GLY A 782 -28.97 52.04 8.00
C GLY A 782 -28.67 52.22 6.50
N LEU A 783 -27.38 52.39 6.18
CA LEU A 783 -26.85 52.28 4.81
C LEU A 783 -26.89 50.82 4.36
N SER A 784 -28.09 50.33 4.05
CA SER A 784 -28.29 48.94 3.64
C SER A 784 -27.53 48.64 2.35
N LEU A 785 -26.76 47.54 2.38
CA LEU A 785 -25.92 47.05 1.30
C LEU A 785 -26.69 46.80 -0.01
N PHE A 786 -28.01 46.65 0.04
CA PHE A 786 -28.88 46.52 -1.14
C PHE A 786 -28.84 47.73 -2.09
N SER A 787 -28.43 48.91 -1.62
CA SER A 787 -28.24 50.10 -2.47
C SER A 787 -27.15 49.94 -3.54
N ARG A 788 -26.38 48.84 -3.51
CA ARG A 788 -25.28 48.54 -4.43
C ARG A 788 -25.65 47.54 -5.54
N PHE A 789 -26.85 46.95 -5.53
CA PHE A 789 -27.31 46.03 -6.58
C PHE A 789 -28.17 46.75 -7.63
N THR A 790 -27.52 47.40 -8.59
CA THR A 790 -28.18 47.82 -9.84
C THR A 790 -28.49 46.59 -10.69
N PHE A 791 -29.73 46.11 -10.64
CA PHE A 791 -30.24 45.19 -11.67
C PHE A 791 -30.31 45.90 -13.01
N SER A 792 -29.77 45.26 -14.05
CA SER A 792 -29.81 45.64 -15.46
C SER A 792 -30.09 44.42 -16.32
#